data_AF-A0A4Y2NWU2-F1
#
_entry.id   AF-A0A4Y2NWU2-F1
#
_cell.length_a   1.000
_cell.length_b   1.000
_cell.length_c   1.000
_cell.angle_alpha   90.00
_cell.angle_beta   90.00
_cell.angle_gamma   90.00
#
_symmetry.space_group_name_H-M   'P 1'
#
loop_
_entity.id
_entity.type
_entity.pdbx_description
1 polymer ?
#
loop_
_entity_poly.entity_id
_entity_poly.type
_entity_poly.pdbx_seq_one_letter_code
_entity_poly.pdbx_strand_id
1 'polypeptide(L)'
;TKHVERKKNKTQSCALTNLLFSSKSSANAPSTSSTNAPSTSSTNAPSTSADTQSLIATNSESISSYVLKNDVLDAEILWSLKCINSRYSYNSCEGNNKIFEKMFKDSLIAKQFSCGATKTAYVCCFGLASYFKVNLIKCLDNVEQYTVLFDETLNKATQLKQMDILVRFWHNDQVATRYLTSAFIGHAKADDILSAFYKCVEKLKLSKILQISMDGPNVNWKFFENLQTDLKKEYSHEALSIGSCGLHILHNSFKYGESSTGWNISEILNSLCWLFKDSPARREDFLMLSTLKKCPLKFCKVRWLENVPAVERAIEIWPDVVSYVQNVDKGVFVTNKNKSYLNIKEATNDKFILVKFHVFLSIAKTIKPFLEFYQSDAPLLPFFSDDILKLCKHLVQYFNVYKPEYNFSSAIKLCKFDFTDESLLNSVDKVSMGFVADNIVKQLVKKNDSYLKGAFSVKCESRSFVTKLLYHLMRKCPINYALVRNSSCFDPRKMASQPENCVKSLKQLLMHLSQKKIVLDTDCDSIIFQYKNFLQNIVNMYPSAFQTFKPNARLDIFFNEYMSKSVKDYNKIWPVMKIIFTLSHGQASIERGFSTNKKIEVENMAQESYVARRIVSDAIKSYGEILNIPISNEMRKFVFSARQKYMQHLEEKKKTKINEGISNKRKLISDEMDYLKAKRQCLETDISSMDKTYENLTEEAERKKDISLFIKSNSIKKAIREKNVEIKEIDNKINVKSEEFRKCS
;
A
#
# COMPACT_ATOMS: atom_id res chain seq x y z
N THR A 1 6.97 -21.25 -36.07
CA THR A 1 5.59 -21.16 -36.62
C THR A 1 4.57 -20.51 -35.70
N LYS A 2 4.56 -20.71 -34.36
CA LYS A 2 3.65 -20.00 -33.42
C LYS A 2 3.91 -18.49 -33.19
N HIS A 3 4.99 -17.93 -33.75
CA HIS A 3 5.37 -16.53 -33.56
C HIS A 3 4.82 -15.57 -34.64
N VAL A 4 4.41 -16.11 -35.80
CA VAL A 4 3.94 -15.35 -36.96
C VAL A 4 2.42 -15.14 -36.92
N GLU A 5 1.65 -16.10 -36.44
CA GLU A 5 0.18 -15.94 -36.21
C GLU A 5 -0.13 -14.89 -35.13
N ARG A 6 0.73 -14.76 -34.12
CA ARG A 6 0.59 -13.72 -33.07
C ARG A 6 0.83 -12.30 -33.58
N LYS A 7 1.54 -12.13 -34.70
CA LYS A 7 1.71 -10.83 -35.38
C LYS A 7 0.50 -10.48 -36.25
N LYS A 8 -0.05 -11.43 -37.00
CA LYS A 8 -1.24 -11.18 -37.86
C LYS A 8 -2.48 -10.75 -37.06
N ASN A 9 -2.74 -11.36 -35.91
CA ASN A 9 -3.90 -10.99 -35.07
C ASN A 9 -3.75 -9.63 -34.37
N LYS A 10 -2.51 -9.14 -34.14
CA LYS A 10 -2.27 -7.80 -33.61
C LYS A 10 -2.45 -6.69 -34.66
N THR A 11 -2.09 -6.95 -35.91
CA THR A 11 -2.24 -5.96 -36.99
C THR A 11 -3.70 -5.75 -37.38
N GLN A 12 -4.55 -6.79 -37.33
CA GLN A 12 -5.99 -6.67 -37.59
C GLN A 12 -6.75 -5.93 -36.48
N SER A 13 -6.34 -6.09 -35.22
CA SER A 13 -6.94 -5.32 -34.10
C SER A 13 -6.56 -3.84 -34.13
N CYS A 14 -5.39 -3.48 -34.64
CA CYS A 14 -4.94 -2.10 -34.80
C CYS A 14 -5.64 -1.38 -35.97
N ALA A 15 -6.04 -2.12 -37.01
CA ALA A 15 -6.77 -1.56 -38.15
C ALA A 15 -8.21 -1.17 -37.79
N LEU A 16 -8.86 -1.89 -36.88
CA LEU A 16 -10.22 -1.56 -36.42
C LEU A 16 -10.28 -0.35 -35.48
N THR A 17 -9.20 -0.05 -34.75
CA THR A 17 -9.17 1.09 -33.81
C THR A 17 -9.02 2.44 -34.52
N ASN A 18 -8.38 2.46 -35.69
CA ASN A 18 -8.22 3.69 -36.49
C ASN A 18 -9.46 4.04 -37.33
N LEU A 19 -10.44 3.13 -37.43
CA LEU A 19 -11.65 3.34 -38.25
C LEU A 19 -12.85 3.90 -37.47
N LEU A 20 -12.75 4.00 -36.13
CA LEU A 20 -13.84 4.43 -35.25
C LEU A 20 -13.71 5.88 -34.74
N PHE A 21 -12.63 6.59 -35.07
CA PHE A 21 -12.44 8.01 -34.76
C PHE A 21 -12.33 8.85 -36.04
N SER A 22 -13.44 9.00 -36.77
CA SER A 22 -13.60 10.08 -37.73
C SER A 22 -15.06 10.51 -37.76
N SER A 23 -15.41 11.48 -36.89
CA SER A 23 -16.66 12.21 -36.98
C SER A 23 -16.64 13.11 -38.22
N LYS A 24 -17.69 12.98 -39.03
CA LYS A 24 -18.00 13.69 -40.27
C LYS A 24 -17.86 15.22 -40.14
N SER A 25 -17.16 15.84 -41.09
CA SER A 25 -17.44 17.20 -41.55
C SER A 25 -17.25 17.27 -43.06
N SER A 26 -18.34 17.49 -43.77
CA SER A 26 -18.43 17.72 -45.21
C SER A 26 -18.02 19.15 -45.57
N ALA A 27 -17.17 19.33 -46.59
CA ALA A 27 -17.26 20.41 -47.57
C ALA A 27 -16.29 20.16 -48.74
N ASN A 28 -16.79 20.45 -49.94
CA ASN A 28 -16.22 20.20 -51.26
C ASN A 28 -14.92 20.97 -51.55
N ALA A 29 -14.03 20.37 -52.35
CA ALA A 29 -13.08 21.06 -53.19
C ALA A 29 -13.03 20.39 -54.57
N PRO A 30 -13.03 21.12 -55.69
CA PRO A 30 -12.58 20.58 -56.96
C PRO A 30 -11.09 20.83 -57.17
N SER A 31 -10.48 19.79 -57.73
CA SER A 31 -9.13 19.65 -58.25
C SER A 31 -8.69 20.73 -59.24
N THR A 32 -7.39 21.04 -59.27
CA THR A 32 -6.56 20.91 -60.49
C THR A 32 -5.08 21.07 -60.19
N SER A 33 -4.29 20.47 -61.06
CA SER A 33 -2.90 20.06 -60.93
C SER A 33 -1.92 21.02 -61.62
N SER A 34 -0.68 20.95 -61.11
CA SER A 34 0.59 20.89 -61.86
C SER A 34 1.16 22.11 -62.60
N THR A 35 2.40 22.40 -62.21
CA THR A 35 3.63 22.54 -63.02
C THR A 35 4.12 23.90 -63.52
N ASN A 36 5.39 24.13 -63.14
CA ASN A 36 6.51 24.71 -63.87
C ASN A 36 6.86 26.20 -63.72
N ALA A 37 8.12 26.37 -63.29
CA ALA A 37 8.96 27.57 -63.23
C ALA A 37 9.60 27.86 -64.62
N PRO A 38 10.68 28.65 -64.74
CA PRO A 38 11.04 29.99 -64.21
C PRO A 38 11.58 30.93 -65.33
N SER A 39 11.85 32.21 -65.04
CA SER A 39 13.00 32.99 -65.58
C SER A 39 12.93 34.45 -65.09
N THR A 40 13.84 34.88 -64.21
CA THR A 40 15.04 35.70 -64.50
C THR A 40 14.76 37.08 -65.09
N SER A 41 15.07 38.14 -64.35
CA SER A 41 16.18 39.05 -64.69
C SER A 41 16.33 40.18 -63.66
N SER A 42 17.60 40.37 -63.30
CA SER A 42 18.20 41.39 -62.45
C SER A 42 18.32 42.74 -63.18
N THR A 43 18.26 43.86 -62.44
CA THR A 43 19.20 45.00 -62.61
C THR A 43 19.13 46.00 -61.45
N ASN A 44 20.27 46.14 -60.77
CA ASN A 44 21.00 47.34 -60.32
C ASN A 44 20.31 48.53 -59.60
N ALA A 45 20.97 48.89 -58.50
CA ALA A 45 20.83 50.04 -57.58
C ALA A 45 21.32 51.38 -58.19
N PRO A 46 21.63 52.47 -57.43
CA PRO A 46 21.33 52.87 -56.03
C PRO A 46 20.87 54.36 -55.88
N SER A 47 20.39 54.78 -54.69
CA SER A 47 20.80 56.04 -54.01
C SER A 47 19.90 56.44 -52.81
N THR A 48 20.53 56.54 -51.63
CA THR A 48 20.36 57.52 -50.52
C THR A 48 19.02 58.20 -50.24
N SER A 49 18.51 58.04 -49.02
CA SER A 49 18.49 59.08 -47.97
C SER A 49 17.85 58.56 -46.68
N ALA A 50 18.43 58.95 -45.54
CA ALA A 50 17.94 58.62 -44.21
C ALA A 50 16.61 59.33 -43.91
N ASP A 51 15.68 58.61 -43.27
CA ASP A 51 14.75 59.23 -42.34
C ASP A 51 14.32 58.24 -41.25
N THR A 52 14.32 58.76 -40.03
CA THR A 52 14.10 58.01 -38.80
C THR A 52 12.61 58.09 -38.48
N GLN A 53 11.88 56.99 -38.57
CA GLN A 53 10.58 56.85 -37.90
C GLN A 53 10.48 55.49 -37.20
N SER A 54 10.45 55.57 -35.88
CA SER A 54 10.02 54.50 -34.98
C SER A 54 8.58 54.09 -35.31
N LEU A 55 8.41 52.88 -35.82
CA LEU A 55 7.11 52.22 -35.89
C LEU A 55 7.16 50.93 -35.07
N ILE A 56 6.31 50.94 -34.06
CA ILE A 56 5.96 49.86 -33.14
C ILE A 56 5.59 48.63 -33.97
N ALA A 57 6.47 47.63 -34.03
CA ALA A 57 6.17 46.35 -34.64
C ALA A 57 5.33 45.53 -33.64
N THR A 58 4.03 45.46 -33.91
CA THR A 58 3.12 44.47 -33.35
C THR A 58 3.63 43.07 -33.74
N ASN A 59 4.03 42.28 -32.72
CA ASN A 59 4.43 40.88 -32.88
C ASN A 59 3.27 40.06 -33.46
N SER A 60 3.31 39.79 -34.77
CA SER A 60 2.58 38.67 -35.37
C SER A 60 3.45 37.41 -35.27
N GLU A 61 3.35 36.69 -34.14
CA GLU A 61 3.94 35.35 -34.06
C GLU A 61 3.35 34.46 -35.16
N SER A 62 4.18 34.03 -36.11
CA SER A 62 3.75 33.18 -37.22
C SER A 62 3.20 31.82 -36.73
N ILE A 63 2.26 31.22 -37.47
CA ILE A 63 1.73 29.88 -37.18
C ILE A 63 2.86 28.84 -37.10
N SER A 64 3.90 28.97 -37.93
CA SER A 64 5.07 28.09 -37.92
C SER A 64 5.86 28.13 -36.60
N SER A 65 6.02 29.30 -35.99
CA SER A 65 6.70 29.41 -34.68
C SER A 65 5.91 28.75 -33.56
N TYR A 66 4.58 28.82 -33.62
CA TYR A 66 3.71 28.20 -32.63
C TYR A 66 3.73 26.67 -32.72
N VAL A 67 3.69 26.12 -33.94
CA VAL A 67 3.77 24.67 -34.19
C VAL A 67 5.11 24.11 -33.69
N LEU A 68 6.23 24.75 -34.05
CA LEU A 68 7.55 24.32 -33.60
C LEU A 68 7.69 24.33 -32.07
N LYS A 69 7.10 25.32 -31.40
CA LYS A 69 7.12 25.41 -29.93
C LYS A 69 6.36 24.24 -29.28
N ASN A 70 5.27 23.78 -29.88
CA ASN A 70 4.56 22.59 -29.41
C ASN A 70 5.37 21.31 -29.64
N ASP A 71 6.04 21.18 -30.78
CA ASP A 71 6.87 19.99 -31.07
C ASP A 71 8.07 19.88 -30.12
N VAL A 72 8.69 21.01 -29.76
CA VAL A 72 9.73 21.08 -28.73
C VAL A 72 9.18 20.66 -27.37
N LEU A 73 8.01 21.15 -26.99
CA LEU A 73 7.37 20.80 -25.72
C LEU A 73 7.02 19.31 -25.66
N ASP A 74 6.55 18.73 -26.76
CA ASP A 74 6.24 17.31 -26.87
C ASP A 74 7.50 16.45 -26.70
N ALA A 75 8.62 16.86 -27.31
CA ALA A 75 9.91 16.20 -27.11
C ALA A 75 10.37 16.25 -25.64
N GLU A 76 10.19 17.39 -24.98
CA GLU A 76 10.51 17.57 -23.55
C GLU A 76 9.61 16.74 -22.63
N ILE A 77 8.33 16.60 -22.97
CA ILE A 77 7.37 15.72 -22.30
C ILE A 77 7.83 14.27 -22.41
N LEU A 78 8.12 13.80 -23.63
CA LEU A 78 8.57 12.43 -23.89
C LEU A 78 9.88 12.12 -23.15
N TRP A 79 10.83 13.06 -23.16
CA TRP A 79 12.07 12.94 -22.42
C TRP A 79 11.84 12.83 -20.90
N SER A 80 10.96 13.67 -20.36
CA SER A 80 10.62 13.65 -18.93
C SER A 80 9.95 12.34 -18.52
N LEU A 81 9.03 11.82 -19.33
CA LEU A 81 8.42 10.50 -19.14
C LEU A 81 9.46 9.39 -19.19
N LYS A 82 10.40 9.45 -20.14
CA LYS A 82 11.52 8.51 -20.27
C LYS A 82 12.42 8.52 -19.03
N CYS A 83 12.73 9.69 -18.50
CA CYS A 83 13.54 9.83 -17.28
C CYS A 83 12.89 9.12 -16.10
N ILE A 84 11.58 9.28 -15.90
CA ILE A 84 10.84 8.57 -14.84
C ILE A 84 10.80 7.07 -15.11
N ASN A 85 10.42 6.64 -16.31
CA ASN A 85 10.27 5.22 -16.63
C ASN A 85 11.59 4.44 -16.48
N SER A 86 12.70 5.07 -16.91
CA SER A 86 14.04 4.47 -16.89
C SER A 86 14.82 4.77 -15.62
N ARG A 87 14.22 5.51 -14.67
CA ARG A 87 14.80 5.88 -13.37
C ARG A 87 16.10 6.65 -13.48
N TYR A 88 16.18 7.55 -14.46
CA TYR A 88 17.32 8.43 -14.60
C TYR A 88 17.34 9.47 -13.47
N SER A 89 18.54 9.78 -13.00
CA SER A 89 18.74 10.96 -12.16
C SER A 89 18.40 12.20 -13.00
N TYR A 90 17.71 13.19 -12.42
CA TYR A 90 17.52 14.44 -13.15
C TYR A 90 18.84 15.12 -13.48
N ASN A 91 19.88 14.91 -12.66
CA ASN A 91 21.23 15.41 -12.94
C ASN A 91 21.84 14.80 -14.20
N SER A 92 21.41 13.60 -14.64
CA SER A 92 21.86 13.02 -15.92
C SER A 92 21.19 13.68 -17.13
N CYS A 93 20.31 14.67 -16.92
CA CYS A 93 19.76 15.49 -17.99
C CYS A 93 20.66 16.71 -18.31
N GLU A 94 21.63 17.00 -17.45
CA GLU A 94 22.48 18.18 -17.62
C GLU A 94 23.38 18.06 -18.86
N GLY A 95 23.41 19.11 -19.69
CA GLY A 95 24.19 19.11 -20.93
C GLY A 95 23.61 18.31 -22.10
N ASN A 96 22.52 17.55 -21.92
CA ASN A 96 21.92 16.74 -23.00
C ASN A 96 21.40 17.59 -24.16
N ASN A 97 20.93 18.82 -23.90
CA ASN A 97 20.52 19.75 -24.95
C ASN A 97 21.64 20.02 -25.96
N LYS A 98 22.85 20.31 -25.49
CA LYS A 98 24.02 20.55 -26.35
C LYS A 98 24.43 19.31 -27.13
N ILE A 99 24.26 18.13 -26.52
CA ILE A 99 24.53 16.84 -27.18
C ILE A 99 23.51 16.60 -28.30
N PHE A 100 22.21 16.77 -28.02
CA PHE A 100 21.16 16.57 -29.02
C PHE A 100 21.30 17.54 -30.19
N GLU A 101 21.62 18.80 -29.93
CA GLU A 101 21.91 19.78 -30.99
C GLU A 101 23.07 19.33 -31.90
N LYS A 102 24.14 18.75 -31.33
CA LYS A 102 25.28 18.23 -32.10
C LYS A 102 24.96 16.93 -32.85
N MET A 103 24.15 16.05 -32.25
CA MET A 103 23.76 14.77 -32.84
C MET A 103 22.76 14.93 -33.99
N PHE A 104 21.86 15.91 -33.89
CA PHE A 104 20.76 16.13 -34.83
C PHE A 104 20.81 17.56 -35.39
N LYS A 105 21.84 17.85 -36.21
CA LYS A 105 22.15 19.22 -36.69
C LYS A 105 21.03 19.87 -37.53
N ASP A 106 20.22 19.05 -38.17
CA ASP A 106 19.08 19.40 -39.01
C ASP A 106 17.78 19.60 -38.21
N SER A 107 17.72 19.12 -36.97
CA SER A 107 16.51 19.19 -36.14
C SER A 107 16.38 20.53 -35.41
N LEU A 108 15.36 21.32 -35.78
CA LEU A 108 14.97 22.52 -35.04
C LEU A 108 14.50 22.19 -33.62
N ILE A 109 13.89 21.02 -33.42
CA ILE A 109 13.47 20.52 -32.11
C ILE A 109 14.69 20.33 -31.22
N ALA A 110 15.74 19.67 -31.73
CA ALA A 110 16.96 19.40 -30.97
C ALA A 110 17.70 20.68 -30.59
N LYS A 111 17.72 21.68 -31.49
CA LYS A 111 18.30 23.01 -31.24
C LYS A 111 17.60 23.78 -30.11
N GLN A 112 16.28 23.61 -29.97
CA GLN A 112 15.47 24.32 -28.98
C GLN A 112 15.18 23.51 -27.71
N PHE A 113 15.53 22.22 -27.70
CA PHE A 113 15.37 21.35 -26.55
C PHE A 113 16.16 21.89 -25.35
N SER A 114 15.53 22.02 -24.18
CA SER A 114 16.13 22.69 -23.03
C SER A 114 15.97 21.94 -21.71
N CYS A 115 15.57 20.66 -21.75
CA CYS A 115 15.40 19.83 -20.55
C CYS A 115 16.75 19.49 -19.87
N GLY A 116 17.25 20.41 -19.05
CA GLY A 116 18.27 20.16 -18.03
C GLY A 116 17.67 19.58 -16.73
N ALA A 117 18.47 19.46 -15.67
CA ALA A 117 18.04 18.82 -14.42
C ALA A 117 16.82 19.51 -13.79
N THR A 118 16.90 20.84 -13.61
CA THR A 118 15.83 21.65 -13.01
C THR A 118 14.56 21.63 -13.84
N LYS A 119 14.70 21.75 -15.18
CA LYS A 119 13.55 21.72 -16.10
C LYS A 119 12.82 20.40 -16.06
N THR A 120 13.56 19.30 -16.16
CA THR A 120 12.99 17.96 -16.05
C THR A 120 12.27 17.78 -14.71
N ALA A 121 12.86 18.24 -13.61
CA ALA A 121 12.26 18.15 -12.28
C ALA A 121 10.91 18.89 -12.19
N TYR A 122 10.84 20.16 -12.62
CA TYR A 122 9.58 20.90 -12.54
C TYR A 122 8.55 20.43 -13.56
N VAL A 123 8.97 19.96 -14.75
CA VAL A 123 8.07 19.37 -15.75
C VAL A 123 7.41 18.11 -15.18
N CYS A 124 8.19 17.22 -14.55
CA CYS A 124 7.64 16.05 -13.89
C CYS A 124 6.71 16.41 -12.72
N CYS A 125 7.12 17.32 -11.84
CA CYS A 125 6.41 17.62 -10.59
C CYS A 125 5.18 18.52 -10.77
N PHE A 126 5.34 19.65 -11.44
CA PHE A 126 4.30 20.68 -11.56
C PHE A 126 3.55 20.65 -12.89
N GLY A 127 4.07 19.91 -13.88
CA GLY A 127 3.43 19.67 -15.17
C GLY A 127 2.72 18.31 -15.20
N LEU A 128 3.47 17.25 -15.48
CA LEU A 128 2.97 15.91 -15.75
C LEU A 128 2.20 15.29 -14.57
N ALA A 129 2.77 15.31 -13.36
CA ALA A 129 2.07 14.74 -12.20
C ALA A 129 0.77 15.49 -11.87
N SER A 130 0.77 16.82 -12.01
CA SER A 130 -0.42 17.64 -11.83
C SER A 130 -1.50 17.31 -12.87
N TYR A 131 -1.12 17.18 -14.14
CA TYR A 131 -2.02 16.76 -15.22
C TYR A 131 -2.64 15.38 -14.94
N PHE A 132 -1.82 14.37 -14.65
CA PHE A 132 -2.32 13.01 -14.41
C PHE A 132 -3.19 12.92 -13.16
N LYS A 133 -2.87 13.66 -12.10
CA LYS A 133 -3.69 13.71 -10.88
C LYS A 133 -5.07 14.33 -11.15
N VAL A 134 -5.11 15.45 -11.88
CA VAL A 134 -6.37 16.10 -12.25
C VAL A 134 -7.21 15.20 -13.15
N ASN A 135 -6.59 14.54 -14.14
CA ASN A 135 -7.30 13.59 -15.00
C ASN A 135 -7.88 12.41 -14.21
N LEU A 136 -7.13 11.85 -13.26
CA LEU A 136 -7.63 10.78 -12.41
C LEU A 136 -8.84 11.25 -11.60
N ILE A 137 -8.79 12.45 -11.00
CA ILE A 137 -9.92 13.03 -10.25
C ILE A 137 -11.14 13.22 -11.17
N LYS A 138 -10.95 13.76 -12.39
CA LYS A 138 -12.03 13.88 -13.39
C LYS A 138 -12.65 12.52 -13.75
N CYS A 139 -11.83 11.47 -13.87
CA CYS A 139 -12.35 10.12 -14.07
C CYS A 139 -13.20 9.64 -12.87
N LEU A 140 -12.75 9.90 -11.64
CA LEU A 140 -13.50 9.54 -10.43
C LEU A 140 -14.80 10.34 -10.28
N ASP A 141 -14.83 11.57 -10.78
CA ASP A 141 -16.05 12.38 -10.81
C ASP A 141 -17.13 11.78 -11.72
N ASN A 142 -16.72 11.07 -12.78
CA ASN A 142 -17.63 10.48 -13.77
C ASN A 142 -18.10 9.06 -13.41
N VAL A 143 -17.49 8.39 -12.43
CA VAL A 143 -17.99 7.09 -11.95
C VAL A 143 -19.03 7.28 -10.86
N GLU A 144 -19.95 6.33 -10.73
CA GLU A 144 -20.95 6.35 -9.66
C GLU A 144 -20.29 6.20 -8.29
N GLN A 145 -19.41 5.20 -8.15
CA GLN A 145 -18.75 4.87 -6.90
C GLN A 145 -17.33 4.33 -7.13
N TYR A 146 -16.48 4.41 -6.09
CA TYR A 146 -15.13 3.87 -6.09
C TYR A 146 -14.69 3.38 -4.72
N THR A 147 -13.80 2.40 -4.69
CA THR A 147 -13.16 1.88 -3.48
C THR A 147 -11.87 2.65 -3.22
N VAL A 148 -11.64 3.07 -1.98
CA VAL A 148 -10.36 3.66 -1.56
C VAL A 148 -9.56 2.60 -0.80
N LEU A 149 -8.29 2.46 -1.13
CA LEU A 149 -7.36 1.54 -0.45
C LEU A 149 -6.28 2.38 0.21
N PHE A 150 -5.97 2.08 1.47
CA PHE A 150 -4.82 2.68 2.14
C PHE A 150 -4.09 1.65 3.00
N ASP A 151 -2.79 1.87 3.14
CA ASP A 151 -1.87 1.11 3.96
C ASP A 151 -0.66 1.98 4.28
N GLU A 152 0.07 1.62 5.32
CA GLU A 152 1.18 2.39 5.87
C GLU A 152 2.46 1.56 5.86
N THR A 153 3.58 2.20 5.51
CA THR A 153 4.89 1.57 5.62
C THR A 153 5.94 2.55 6.12
N LEU A 154 7.00 2.05 6.75
CA LEU A 154 8.15 2.89 7.09
C LEU A 154 8.89 3.25 5.80
N ASN A 155 8.93 4.54 5.49
CA ASN A 155 9.80 5.06 4.44
C ASN A 155 11.21 5.27 5.01
N LYS A 156 12.21 4.63 4.38
CA LYS A 156 13.58 4.62 4.93
C LYS A 156 14.31 5.92 4.68
N ALA A 157 14.05 6.60 3.57
CA ALA A 157 14.66 7.88 3.26
C ALA A 157 14.13 8.99 4.17
N THR A 158 12.82 9.06 4.40
CA THR A 158 12.21 10.14 5.19
C THR A 158 12.12 9.83 6.69
N GLN A 159 12.29 8.57 7.09
CA GLN A 159 12.07 8.10 8.47
C GLN A 159 10.65 8.39 9.01
N LEU A 160 9.68 8.58 8.10
CA LEU A 160 8.27 8.76 8.42
C LEU A 160 7.46 7.53 7.98
N LYS A 161 6.27 7.38 8.56
CA LYS A 161 5.27 6.46 8.01
C LYS A 161 4.70 7.06 6.75
N GLN A 162 4.91 6.38 5.63
CA GLN A 162 4.28 6.69 4.36
C GLN A 162 2.95 5.96 4.28
N MET A 163 1.86 6.73 4.22
CA MET A 163 0.52 6.22 3.97
C MET A 163 0.18 6.41 2.49
N ASP A 164 0.09 5.32 1.74
CA ASP A 164 -0.32 5.38 0.33
C ASP A 164 -1.85 5.36 0.23
N ILE A 165 -2.39 6.11 -0.72
CA ILE A 165 -3.81 6.04 -1.09
C ILE A 165 -3.92 5.63 -2.55
N LEU A 166 -4.64 4.53 -2.78
CA LEU A 166 -5.05 4.05 -4.10
C LEU A 166 -6.56 4.15 -4.23
N VAL A 167 -7.02 4.27 -5.47
CA VAL A 167 -8.44 4.25 -5.83
C VAL A 167 -8.71 3.10 -6.80
N ARG A 168 -9.77 2.33 -6.55
CA ARG A 168 -10.24 1.24 -7.41
C ARG A 168 -11.63 1.57 -7.91
N PHE A 169 -11.80 1.59 -9.23
CA PHE A 169 -13.01 2.08 -9.89
C PHE A 169 -13.20 1.44 -11.26
N TRP A 170 -14.40 1.55 -11.82
CA TRP A 170 -14.69 1.09 -13.18
C TRP A 170 -14.16 2.08 -14.23
N HIS A 171 -13.31 1.61 -15.14
CA HIS A 171 -12.68 2.44 -16.17
C HIS A 171 -12.42 1.63 -17.44
N ASN A 172 -12.84 2.15 -18.61
CA ASN A 172 -12.67 1.51 -19.91
C ASN A 172 -13.12 0.03 -19.89
N ASP A 173 -14.37 -0.19 -19.46
CA ASP A 173 -15.05 -1.50 -19.43
C ASP A 173 -14.44 -2.57 -18.51
N GLN A 174 -13.59 -2.16 -17.58
CA GLN A 174 -13.00 -3.05 -16.58
C GLN A 174 -12.69 -2.30 -15.28
N VAL A 175 -12.39 -3.05 -14.22
CA VAL A 175 -11.94 -2.47 -12.96
C VAL A 175 -10.46 -2.09 -13.05
N ALA A 176 -10.16 -0.83 -12.75
CA ALA A 176 -8.80 -0.32 -12.63
C ALA A 176 -8.47 0.01 -11.17
N THR A 177 -7.19 -0.08 -10.81
CA THR A 177 -6.68 0.42 -9.53
C THR A 177 -5.52 1.35 -9.80
N ARG A 178 -5.60 2.60 -9.32
CA ARG A 178 -4.68 3.68 -9.62
C ARG A 178 -4.16 4.31 -8.34
N TYR A 179 -2.88 4.68 -8.35
CA TYR A 179 -2.29 5.44 -7.26
C TYR A 179 -2.80 6.89 -7.27
N LEU A 180 -3.29 7.38 -6.12
CA LEU A 180 -3.79 8.74 -5.97
C LEU A 180 -2.70 9.67 -5.41
N THR A 181 -2.15 9.33 -4.24
CA THR A 181 -1.19 10.15 -3.50
C THR A 181 -0.58 9.36 -2.33
N SER A 182 0.40 9.95 -1.64
CA SER A 182 0.86 9.51 -0.33
C SER A 182 0.81 10.66 0.67
N ALA A 183 0.59 10.34 1.95
CA ALA A 183 0.90 11.20 3.09
C ALA A 183 2.13 10.66 3.83
N PHE A 184 2.84 11.53 4.53
CA PHE A 184 3.97 11.18 5.37
C PHE A 184 3.69 11.66 6.79
N ILE A 185 3.51 10.73 7.71
CA ILE A 185 3.10 10.99 9.10
C ILE A 185 4.16 10.46 10.08
N GLY A 186 4.33 11.15 11.21
CA GLY A 186 5.20 10.67 12.29
C GLY A 186 4.46 9.67 13.18
N HIS A 187 3.35 10.13 13.77
CA HIS A 187 2.43 9.30 14.52
C HIS A 187 1.32 8.75 13.61
N ALA A 188 0.81 7.57 13.97
CA ALA A 188 -0.28 6.90 13.28
C ALA A 188 -1.27 6.36 14.32
N LYS A 189 -1.79 7.25 15.17
CA LYS A 189 -3.03 6.98 15.90
C LYS A 189 -4.21 7.09 14.92
N ALA A 190 -5.37 6.60 15.32
CA ALA A 190 -6.55 6.62 14.45
C ALA A 190 -6.89 8.04 13.95
N ASP A 191 -6.77 9.06 14.80
CA ASP A 191 -7.05 10.45 14.44
C ASP A 191 -5.96 11.05 13.53
N ASP A 192 -4.69 10.63 13.70
CA ASP A 192 -3.60 11.06 12.82
C ASP A 192 -3.82 10.52 11.39
N ILE A 193 -4.18 9.23 11.29
CA ILE A 193 -4.52 8.56 10.03
C ILE A 193 -5.74 9.22 9.41
N LEU A 194 -6.79 9.52 10.20
CA LEU A 194 -8.00 10.18 9.72
C LEU A 194 -7.72 11.58 9.16
N SER A 195 -6.95 12.38 9.88
CA SER A 195 -6.54 13.72 9.42
C SER A 195 -5.73 13.65 8.13
N ALA A 196 -4.77 12.72 8.05
CA ALA A 196 -3.96 12.51 6.85
C ALA A 196 -4.79 12.00 5.67
N PHE A 197 -5.78 11.14 5.94
CA PHE A 197 -6.71 10.62 4.94
C PHE A 197 -7.49 11.76 4.32
N TYR A 198 -8.15 12.60 5.13
CA TYR A 198 -8.93 13.75 4.63
C TYR A 198 -8.10 14.70 3.78
N LYS A 199 -6.85 15.00 4.17
CA LYS A 199 -5.93 15.80 3.35
C LYS A 199 -5.63 15.15 1.98
N CYS A 200 -5.55 13.83 1.94
CA CYS A 200 -5.25 13.10 0.71
C CYS A 200 -6.46 12.97 -0.22
N VAL A 201 -7.67 12.92 0.33
CA VAL A 201 -8.92 12.77 -0.41
C VAL A 201 -9.74 14.06 -0.52
N GLU A 202 -9.17 15.21 -0.14
CA GLU A 202 -9.82 16.53 -0.14
C GLU A 202 -10.56 16.86 -1.45
N LYS A 203 -9.98 16.47 -2.59
CA LYS A 203 -10.54 16.72 -3.93
C LYS A 203 -11.53 15.66 -4.40
N LEU A 204 -11.81 14.64 -3.59
CA LEU A 204 -12.69 13.54 -3.92
C LEU A 204 -14.07 13.71 -3.28
N LYS A 205 -15.11 13.19 -3.94
CA LYS A 205 -16.48 13.20 -3.42
C LYS A 205 -16.69 12.04 -2.46
N LEU A 206 -16.63 12.30 -1.16
CA LEU A 206 -16.71 11.26 -0.12
C LEU A 206 -18.01 10.43 -0.18
N SER A 207 -19.12 11.01 -0.66
CA SER A 207 -20.39 10.30 -0.90
C SER A 207 -20.31 9.19 -1.95
N LYS A 208 -19.25 9.15 -2.77
CA LYS A 208 -19.01 8.10 -3.77
C LYS A 208 -18.13 6.95 -3.27
N ILE A 209 -17.66 6.99 -2.02
CA ILE A 209 -16.80 5.95 -1.47
C ILE A 209 -17.61 4.67 -1.26
N LEU A 210 -17.36 3.65 -2.08
CA LEU A 210 -18.00 2.34 -1.97
C LEU A 210 -17.50 1.53 -0.77
N GLN A 211 -16.18 1.51 -0.58
CA GLN A 211 -15.51 0.68 0.41
C GLN A 211 -14.18 1.35 0.78
N ILE A 212 -13.77 1.18 2.04
CA ILE A 212 -12.39 1.36 2.46
C ILE A 212 -11.73 -0.01 2.58
N SER A 213 -10.72 -0.26 1.76
CA SER A 213 -9.91 -1.48 1.85
C SER A 213 -8.66 -1.18 2.70
N MET A 214 -8.49 -1.95 3.76
CA MET A 214 -7.41 -1.80 4.74
C MET A 214 -7.00 -3.17 5.31
N ASP A 215 -5.85 -3.23 5.99
CA ASP A 215 -5.47 -4.35 6.84
C ASP A 215 -6.25 -4.34 8.18
N GLY A 216 -5.91 -5.24 9.11
CA GLY A 216 -6.76 -5.54 10.28
C GLY A 216 -6.31 -5.08 11.69
N PRO A 217 -5.40 -4.11 11.89
CA PRO A 217 -5.04 -3.64 13.23
C PRO A 217 -6.17 -2.81 13.85
N ASN A 218 -6.23 -2.77 15.18
CA ASN A 218 -7.29 -2.06 15.90
C ASN A 218 -7.34 -0.56 15.57
N VAL A 219 -6.19 0.05 15.30
CA VAL A 219 -6.10 1.47 14.91
C VAL A 219 -6.86 1.74 13.61
N ASN A 220 -6.77 0.84 12.62
CA ASN A 220 -7.44 1.01 11.33
C ASN A 220 -8.95 0.77 11.43
N TRP A 221 -9.37 -0.15 12.30
CA TRP A 221 -10.78 -0.29 12.65
C TRP A 221 -11.34 0.97 13.32
N LYS A 222 -10.60 1.57 14.26
CA LYS A 222 -11.01 2.83 14.90
C LYS A 222 -11.08 4.00 13.90
N PHE A 223 -10.12 4.08 12.98
CA PHE A 223 -10.17 5.02 11.85
C PHE A 223 -11.45 4.81 11.01
N PHE A 224 -11.76 3.57 10.64
CA PHE A 224 -12.94 3.27 9.82
C PHE A 224 -14.26 3.59 10.54
N GLU A 225 -14.36 3.33 11.85
CA GLU A 225 -15.52 3.69 12.66
C GLU A 225 -15.74 5.21 12.71
N ASN A 226 -14.66 5.98 12.92
CA ASN A 226 -14.73 7.43 12.93
C ASN A 226 -15.14 7.97 11.55
N LEU A 227 -14.50 7.49 10.47
CA LEU A 227 -14.85 7.87 9.10
C LEU A 227 -16.31 7.53 8.76
N GLN A 228 -16.81 6.35 9.17
CA GLN A 228 -18.21 5.97 8.94
C GLN A 228 -19.19 6.89 9.67
N THR A 229 -18.82 7.39 10.85
CA THR A 229 -19.63 8.35 11.61
C THR A 229 -19.74 9.67 10.84
N ASP A 230 -18.61 10.17 10.31
CA ASP A 230 -18.56 11.39 9.52
C ASP A 230 -19.33 11.23 8.19
N LEU A 231 -19.16 10.11 7.48
CA LEU A 231 -19.87 9.81 6.23
C LEU A 231 -21.40 9.81 6.42
N LYS A 232 -21.87 9.22 7.52
CA LYS A 232 -23.30 9.20 7.85
C LYS A 232 -23.82 10.60 8.16
N LYS A 233 -23.08 11.37 8.97
CA LYS A 233 -23.50 12.69 9.44
C LYS A 233 -23.49 13.72 8.32
N GLU A 234 -22.44 13.77 7.51
CA GLU A 234 -22.23 14.83 6.52
C GLU A 234 -22.80 14.50 5.14
N TYR A 235 -22.85 13.21 4.76
CA TYR A 235 -23.21 12.79 3.40
C TYR A 235 -24.41 11.84 3.34
N SER A 236 -25.00 11.48 4.49
CA SER A 236 -26.06 10.45 4.57
C SER A 236 -25.66 9.13 3.88
N HIS A 237 -24.36 8.83 3.90
CA HIS A 237 -23.74 7.73 3.16
C HIS A 237 -23.00 6.79 4.11
N GLU A 238 -22.89 5.51 3.75
CA GLU A 238 -22.13 4.53 4.51
C GLU A 238 -21.32 3.62 3.57
N ALA A 239 -20.02 3.49 3.83
CA ALA A 239 -19.16 2.58 3.06
C ALA A 239 -19.49 1.11 3.38
N LEU A 240 -19.39 0.24 2.38
CA LEU A 240 -19.52 -1.21 2.56
C LEU A 240 -18.34 -1.76 3.35
N SER A 241 -18.64 -2.77 4.18
CA SER A 241 -17.63 -3.54 4.90
C SER A 241 -17.66 -5.00 4.46
N ILE A 242 -16.51 -5.51 4.03
CA ILE A 242 -16.27 -6.93 3.77
C ILE A 242 -15.23 -7.52 4.73
N GLY A 243 -14.91 -6.80 5.80
CA GLY A 243 -13.79 -7.11 6.68
C GLY A 243 -12.47 -6.47 6.23
N SER A 244 -11.42 -6.78 7.00
CA SER A 244 -10.03 -6.43 6.68
C SER A 244 -9.41 -7.42 5.68
N CYS A 245 -8.21 -7.11 5.18
CA CYS A 245 -7.48 -7.95 4.24
C CYS A 245 -7.40 -9.45 4.62
N GLY A 246 -7.99 -10.31 3.78
CA GLY A 246 -7.98 -11.78 3.97
C GLY A 246 -6.58 -12.40 3.95
N LEU A 247 -5.65 -11.85 3.17
CA LEU A 247 -4.26 -12.32 3.09
C LEU A 247 -3.53 -12.10 4.43
N HIS A 248 -3.69 -10.92 5.02
CA HIS A 248 -3.12 -10.59 6.33
C HIS A 248 -3.71 -11.47 7.43
N ILE A 249 -5.02 -11.74 7.40
CA ILE A 249 -5.67 -12.66 8.34
C ILE A 249 -5.02 -14.04 8.23
N LEU A 250 -4.86 -14.58 7.02
CA LEU A 250 -4.30 -15.91 6.80
C LEU A 250 -2.83 -16.01 7.24
N HIS A 251 -2.01 -14.99 6.96
CA HIS A 251 -0.64 -14.89 7.47
C HIS A 251 -0.58 -14.86 9.00
N ASN A 252 -1.42 -14.03 9.62
CA ASN A 252 -1.49 -13.94 11.08
C ASN A 252 -1.98 -15.25 11.70
N SER A 253 -2.97 -15.92 11.11
CA SER A 253 -3.46 -17.21 11.57
C SER A 253 -2.40 -18.30 11.49
N PHE A 254 -1.61 -18.32 10.42
CA PHE A 254 -0.46 -19.23 10.32
C PHE A 254 0.57 -18.97 11.41
N LYS A 255 0.88 -17.68 11.68
CA LYS A 255 1.76 -17.30 12.79
C LYS A 255 1.22 -17.78 14.15
N TYR A 256 -0.07 -17.58 14.43
CA TYR A 256 -0.69 -18.06 15.67
C TYR A 256 -0.64 -19.60 15.78
N GLY A 257 -0.83 -20.31 14.66
CA GLY A 257 -0.66 -21.76 14.60
C GLY A 257 0.76 -22.21 14.90
N GLU A 258 1.79 -21.56 14.33
CA GLU A 258 3.17 -21.92 14.65
C GLU A 258 3.51 -21.60 16.11
N SER A 259 3.08 -20.45 16.61
CA SER A 259 3.38 -20.03 17.98
C SER A 259 2.73 -20.94 19.03
N SER A 260 1.63 -21.65 18.71
CA SER A 260 1.01 -22.61 19.63
C SER A 260 1.79 -23.92 19.79
N THR A 261 2.79 -24.17 18.94
CA THR A 261 3.63 -25.37 19.01
C THR A 261 4.83 -25.21 19.95
N GLY A 262 5.25 -23.97 20.24
CA GLY A 262 6.49 -23.70 20.97
C GLY A 262 7.78 -24.04 20.20
N TRP A 263 7.70 -24.40 18.91
CA TRP A 263 8.88 -24.85 18.14
C TRP A 263 9.88 -23.74 17.78
N ASN A 264 9.47 -22.47 17.82
CA ASN A 264 10.30 -21.32 17.47
C ASN A 264 10.96 -21.42 16.07
N ILE A 265 10.29 -22.06 15.10
CA ILE A 265 10.81 -22.29 13.74
C ILE A 265 11.20 -20.96 13.08
N SER A 266 10.39 -19.93 13.29
CA SER A 266 10.69 -18.59 12.76
C SER A 266 11.98 -17.98 13.29
N GLU A 267 12.30 -18.21 14.56
CA GLU A 267 13.53 -17.70 15.16
C GLU A 267 14.73 -18.52 14.70
N ILE A 268 14.57 -19.84 14.52
CA ILE A 268 15.60 -20.73 13.97
C ILE A 268 15.94 -20.31 12.53
N LEU A 269 14.95 -20.16 11.66
CA LEU A 269 15.18 -19.77 10.26
C LEU A 269 15.79 -18.37 10.12
N ASN A 270 15.35 -17.42 10.97
CA ASN A 270 15.95 -16.10 11.01
C ASN A 270 17.40 -16.17 11.49
N SER A 271 17.68 -16.90 12.58
CA SER A 271 19.02 -17.11 13.12
C SER A 271 19.95 -17.76 12.11
N LEU A 272 19.43 -18.72 11.33
CA LEU A 272 20.19 -19.42 10.31
C LEU A 272 20.71 -18.45 9.24
N CYS A 273 19.88 -17.50 8.79
CA CYS A 273 20.31 -16.48 7.84
C CYS A 273 21.33 -15.50 8.47
N TRP A 274 21.03 -14.96 9.65
CA TRP A 274 21.90 -13.97 10.31
C TRP A 274 23.24 -14.53 10.79
N LEU A 275 23.33 -15.83 11.00
CA LEU A 275 24.59 -16.51 11.29
C LEU A 275 25.61 -16.31 10.15
N PHE A 276 25.16 -16.16 8.90
CA PHE A 276 26.05 -16.07 7.74
C PHE A 276 25.98 -14.76 6.96
N LYS A 277 24.86 -14.02 7.02
CA LYS A 277 24.56 -12.88 6.13
C LYS A 277 25.65 -11.81 6.06
N ASP A 278 26.20 -11.42 7.21
CA ASP A 278 27.15 -10.31 7.33
C ASP A 278 28.52 -10.81 7.87
N SER A 279 28.92 -12.04 7.50
CA SER A 279 30.21 -12.61 7.90
C SER A 279 30.83 -13.45 6.79
N PRO A 280 31.80 -12.89 6.05
CA PRO A 280 32.51 -13.60 4.99
C PRO A 280 33.21 -14.88 5.49
N ALA A 281 33.93 -14.79 6.62
CA ALA A 281 34.64 -15.94 7.20
C ALA A 281 33.72 -17.13 7.50
N ARG A 282 32.59 -16.91 8.20
CA ARG A 282 31.63 -17.98 8.49
C ARG A 282 31.00 -18.56 7.23
N ARG A 283 30.83 -17.74 6.19
CA ARG A 283 30.32 -18.22 4.88
C ARG A 283 31.35 -19.11 4.22
N GLU A 284 32.62 -18.74 4.25
CA GLU A 284 33.72 -19.55 3.72
C GLU A 284 33.79 -20.90 4.46
N ASP A 285 33.85 -20.90 5.79
CA ASP A 285 33.87 -22.10 6.63
C ASP A 285 32.70 -23.05 6.33
N PHE A 286 31.49 -22.50 6.28
CA PHE A 286 30.27 -23.25 5.98
C PHE A 286 30.27 -23.82 4.55
N LEU A 287 30.70 -23.02 3.58
CA LEU A 287 30.76 -23.45 2.19
C LEU A 287 31.87 -24.47 1.98
N MET A 288 32.98 -24.45 2.71
CA MET A 288 34.01 -25.49 2.65
C MET A 288 33.44 -26.87 3.00
N LEU A 289 32.59 -26.95 4.02
CA LEU A 289 31.93 -28.20 4.44
C LEU A 289 30.79 -28.64 3.51
N SER A 290 30.09 -27.70 2.89
CA SER A 290 28.90 -27.98 2.09
C SER A 290 29.25 -28.52 0.70
N THR A 291 28.68 -29.67 0.33
CA THR A 291 28.73 -30.20 -1.04
C THR A 291 27.81 -29.42 -1.99
N LEU A 292 26.71 -28.89 -1.46
CA LEU A 292 25.70 -28.14 -2.23
C LEU A 292 26.14 -26.70 -2.53
N LYS A 293 27.09 -26.16 -1.76
CA LYS A 293 27.57 -24.76 -1.84
C LYS A 293 26.43 -23.73 -1.79
N LYS A 294 25.36 -24.02 -1.04
CA LYS A 294 24.16 -23.16 -0.91
C LYS A 294 24.10 -22.53 0.47
N CYS A 295 23.99 -21.20 0.53
CA CYS A 295 23.75 -20.50 1.80
C CYS A 295 22.25 -20.49 2.19
N PRO A 296 21.93 -20.25 3.48
CA PRO A 296 20.56 -20.02 3.92
C PRO A 296 19.90 -18.82 3.24
N LEU A 297 18.58 -18.87 3.11
CA LEU A 297 17.78 -17.74 2.60
C LEU A 297 17.18 -16.93 3.74
N LYS A 298 16.89 -15.66 3.45
CA LYS A 298 16.29 -14.74 4.43
C LYS A 298 14.85 -15.15 4.74
N PHE A 299 14.54 -15.25 6.03
CA PHE A 299 13.19 -15.41 6.55
C PHE A 299 12.56 -14.05 6.91
N CYS A 300 11.31 -13.81 6.50
CA CYS A 300 10.55 -12.60 6.80
C CYS A 300 9.50 -12.85 7.89
N LYS A 301 9.66 -12.23 9.07
CA LYS A 301 8.74 -12.38 10.23
C LYS A 301 7.33 -11.80 10.02
N VAL A 302 7.09 -11.07 8.93
CA VAL A 302 5.77 -10.49 8.61
C VAL A 302 5.06 -11.29 7.52
N ARG A 303 5.80 -11.93 6.60
CA ARG A 303 5.26 -12.64 5.43
C ARG A 303 5.58 -14.12 5.46
N TRP A 304 5.00 -14.82 6.43
CA TRP A 304 5.38 -16.19 6.79
C TRP A 304 5.26 -17.20 5.66
N LEU A 305 4.21 -17.08 4.85
CA LEU A 305 3.91 -18.03 3.78
C LEU A 305 4.74 -17.77 2.51
N GLU A 306 5.32 -16.57 2.38
CA GLU A 306 6.33 -16.27 1.35
C GLU A 306 7.69 -16.91 1.67
N ASN A 307 7.89 -17.39 2.90
CA ASN A 307 9.15 -18.02 3.34
C ASN A 307 9.24 -19.52 3.02
N VAL A 308 8.32 -20.10 2.24
CA VAL A 308 8.42 -21.49 1.76
C VAL A 308 9.82 -21.82 1.21
N PRO A 309 10.42 -20.99 0.32
CA PRO A 309 11.78 -21.24 -0.16
C PRO A 309 12.84 -21.23 0.94
N ALA A 310 12.66 -20.42 1.98
CA ALA A 310 13.61 -20.35 3.10
C ALA A 310 13.58 -21.62 3.95
N VAL A 311 12.41 -22.20 4.18
CA VAL A 311 12.26 -23.47 4.88
C VAL A 311 12.80 -24.62 4.03
N GLU A 312 12.48 -24.65 2.73
CA GLU A 312 13.02 -25.65 1.79
C GLU A 312 14.55 -25.61 1.77
N ARG A 313 15.13 -24.40 1.70
CA ARG A 313 16.58 -24.22 1.79
C ARG A 313 17.13 -24.72 3.13
N ALA A 314 16.45 -24.42 4.25
CA ALA A 314 16.90 -24.85 5.57
C ALA A 314 16.90 -26.38 5.70
N ILE A 315 15.88 -27.07 5.18
CA ILE A 315 15.81 -28.53 5.12
C ILE A 315 16.96 -29.08 4.26
N GLU A 316 17.16 -28.50 3.07
CA GLU A 316 18.19 -28.92 2.11
C GLU A 316 19.61 -28.86 2.70
N ILE A 317 19.94 -27.80 3.42
CA ILE A 317 21.29 -27.58 3.97
C ILE A 317 21.44 -28.03 5.41
N TRP A 318 20.41 -28.61 6.03
CA TRP A 318 20.44 -28.97 7.45
C TRP A 318 21.60 -29.91 7.82
N PRO A 319 21.98 -30.92 7.00
CA PRO A 319 23.15 -31.73 7.27
C PRO A 319 24.45 -30.91 7.35
N ASP A 320 24.62 -29.94 6.46
CA ASP A 320 25.76 -29.03 6.46
C ASP A 320 25.78 -28.14 7.70
N VAL A 321 24.60 -27.70 8.17
CA VAL A 321 24.45 -26.92 9.41
C VAL A 321 24.88 -27.72 10.63
N VAL A 322 24.46 -28.99 10.72
CA VAL A 322 24.90 -29.90 11.79
C VAL A 322 26.42 -30.10 11.75
N SER A 323 26.98 -30.33 10.56
CA SER A 323 28.43 -30.47 10.37
C SER A 323 29.19 -29.20 10.80
N TYR A 324 28.68 -28.02 10.45
CA TYR A 324 29.27 -26.74 10.85
C TYR A 324 29.29 -26.58 12.37
N VAL A 325 28.18 -26.83 13.07
CA VAL A 325 28.11 -26.74 14.54
C VAL A 325 29.09 -27.73 15.19
N GLN A 326 29.19 -28.95 14.68
CA GLN A 326 30.14 -29.94 15.18
C GLN A 326 31.60 -29.50 15.02
N ASN A 327 31.96 -28.86 13.89
CA ASN A 327 33.32 -28.36 13.67
C ASN A 327 33.64 -27.16 14.57
N VAL A 328 32.67 -26.29 14.84
CA VAL A 328 32.83 -25.23 15.85
C VAL A 328 33.02 -25.82 17.25
N ASP A 329 32.23 -26.82 17.63
CA ASP A 329 32.32 -27.46 18.95
C ASP A 329 33.63 -28.26 19.14
N LYS A 330 34.20 -28.79 18.05
CA LYS A 330 35.52 -29.45 18.02
C LYS A 330 36.70 -28.46 18.00
N GLY A 331 36.44 -27.15 17.90
CA GLY A 331 37.48 -26.12 17.81
C GLY A 331 38.16 -26.02 16.43
N VAL A 332 37.61 -26.66 15.39
CA VAL A 332 38.10 -26.54 14.01
C VAL A 332 37.83 -25.14 13.46
N PHE A 333 36.66 -24.59 13.78
CA PHE A 333 36.28 -23.21 13.45
C PHE A 333 36.20 -22.34 14.71
N VAL A 334 36.30 -21.03 14.52
CA VAL A 334 36.24 -20.06 15.61
C VAL A 334 34.94 -20.19 16.40
N THR A 335 35.07 -20.32 17.73
CA THR A 335 33.92 -20.42 18.62
C THR A 335 33.05 -19.17 18.53
N ASN A 336 31.76 -19.37 18.28
CA ASN A 336 30.79 -18.29 18.18
C ASN A 336 29.84 -18.32 19.38
N LYS A 337 29.71 -17.18 20.07
CA LYS A 337 28.80 -17.03 21.22
C LYS A 337 27.57 -16.16 20.92
N ASN A 338 27.37 -15.79 19.65
CA ASN A 338 26.25 -14.94 19.29
C ASN A 338 24.91 -15.69 19.41
N LYS A 339 23.84 -14.92 19.65
CA LYS A 339 22.48 -15.47 19.82
C LYS A 339 22.05 -16.37 18.65
N SER A 340 22.38 -15.98 17.42
CA SER A 340 22.05 -16.78 16.24
C SER A 340 22.71 -18.16 16.25
N TYR A 341 23.98 -18.26 16.64
CA TYR A 341 24.66 -19.54 16.75
C TYR A 341 24.09 -20.39 17.88
N LEU A 342 23.85 -19.81 19.06
CA LEU A 342 23.26 -20.54 20.18
C LEU A 342 21.90 -21.14 19.83
N ASN A 343 21.03 -20.37 19.17
CA ASN A 343 19.74 -20.85 18.68
C ASN A 343 19.90 -22.02 17.69
N ILE A 344 20.87 -21.94 16.76
CA ILE A 344 21.12 -23.01 15.79
C ILE A 344 21.72 -24.24 16.47
N LYS A 345 22.65 -24.06 17.41
CA LYS A 345 23.24 -25.15 18.20
C LYS A 345 22.16 -25.91 18.98
N GLU A 346 21.26 -25.20 19.65
CA GLU A 346 20.12 -25.81 20.32
C GLU A 346 19.23 -26.58 19.33
N ALA A 347 18.89 -25.98 18.18
CA ALA A 347 18.09 -26.63 17.15
C ALA A 347 18.76 -27.88 16.56
N THR A 348 20.10 -27.93 16.46
CA THR A 348 20.81 -29.14 15.99
C THR A 348 20.77 -30.29 17.00
N ASN A 349 20.48 -30.01 18.28
CA ASN A 349 20.32 -31.05 19.31
C ASN A 349 18.91 -31.66 19.30
N ASP A 350 17.91 -30.96 18.73
CA ASP A 350 16.55 -31.45 18.60
C ASP A 350 16.45 -32.54 17.51
N LYS A 351 16.18 -33.77 17.93
CA LYS A 351 16.05 -34.94 17.04
C LYS A 351 14.85 -34.86 16.08
N PHE A 352 13.85 -34.04 16.40
CA PHE A 352 12.63 -33.88 15.60
C PHE A 352 12.62 -32.59 14.76
N ILE A 353 13.70 -31.80 14.74
CA ILE A 353 13.72 -30.50 14.04
C ILE A 353 13.33 -30.60 12.56
N LEU A 354 13.80 -31.64 11.85
CA LEU A 354 13.41 -31.87 10.45
C LEU A 354 11.92 -32.19 10.31
N VAL A 355 11.34 -32.94 11.25
CA VAL A 355 9.89 -33.21 11.28
C VAL A 355 9.13 -31.90 11.43
N LYS A 356 9.55 -31.04 12.36
CA LYS A 356 8.94 -29.72 12.59
C LYS A 356 9.03 -28.82 11.36
N PHE A 357 10.17 -28.79 10.66
CA PHE A 357 10.29 -28.08 9.38
C PHE A 357 9.37 -28.64 8.30
N HIS A 358 9.24 -29.97 8.20
CA HIS A 358 8.35 -30.58 7.22
C HIS A 358 6.87 -30.33 7.51
N VAL A 359 6.44 -30.30 8.78
CA VAL A 359 5.07 -29.91 9.15
C VAL A 359 4.81 -28.46 8.79
N PHE A 360 5.70 -27.55 9.21
CA PHE A 360 5.63 -26.12 8.87
C PHE A 360 5.52 -25.93 7.35
N LEU A 361 6.39 -26.62 6.60
CA LEU A 361 6.43 -26.56 5.15
C LEU A 361 5.15 -27.12 4.51
N SER A 362 4.62 -28.22 5.02
CA SER A 362 3.40 -28.84 4.49
C SER A 362 2.21 -27.89 4.64
N ILE A 363 2.02 -27.30 5.82
CA ILE A 363 0.93 -26.35 6.07
C ILE A 363 1.11 -25.11 5.18
N ALA A 364 2.34 -24.59 5.08
CA ALA A 364 2.63 -23.43 4.24
C ALA A 364 2.36 -23.69 2.76
N LYS A 365 2.74 -24.88 2.24
CA LYS A 365 2.47 -25.31 0.86
C LYS A 365 0.99 -25.49 0.58
N THR A 366 0.20 -25.94 1.54
CA THR A 366 -1.26 -26.03 1.41
C THR A 366 -1.92 -24.66 1.22
N ILE A 367 -1.39 -23.64 1.91
CA ILE A 367 -1.98 -22.29 1.92
C ILE A 367 -1.48 -21.42 0.78
N LYS A 368 -0.21 -21.57 0.37
CA LYS A 368 0.47 -20.74 -0.61
C LYS A 368 -0.33 -20.51 -1.92
N PRO A 369 -0.95 -21.52 -2.56
CA PRO A 369 -1.72 -21.30 -3.79
C PRO A 369 -2.88 -20.33 -3.62
N PHE A 370 -3.56 -20.35 -2.48
CA PHE A 370 -4.64 -19.40 -2.18
C PHE A 370 -4.10 -17.96 -2.13
N LEU A 371 -2.97 -17.74 -1.45
CA LEU A 371 -2.37 -16.40 -1.36
C LEU A 371 -1.95 -15.87 -2.73
N GLU A 372 -1.22 -16.68 -3.50
CA GLU A 372 -0.73 -16.29 -4.83
C GLU A 372 -1.89 -15.91 -5.75
N PHE A 373 -2.99 -16.66 -5.68
CA PHE A 373 -4.20 -16.40 -6.46
C PHE A 373 -4.86 -15.05 -6.09
N TYR A 374 -5.00 -14.76 -4.79
CA TYR A 374 -5.65 -13.53 -4.32
C TYR A 374 -4.74 -12.29 -4.29
N GLN A 375 -3.47 -12.41 -4.67
CA GLN A 375 -2.62 -11.25 -4.93
C GLN A 375 -2.99 -10.51 -6.23
N SER A 376 -3.96 -10.97 -7.03
CA SER A 376 -4.37 -10.29 -8.26
C SER A 376 -5.13 -8.96 -8.05
N ASP A 377 -5.05 -8.06 -9.03
CA ASP A 377 -5.92 -6.87 -9.15
C ASP A 377 -7.28 -7.20 -9.82
N ALA A 378 -7.46 -8.43 -10.32
CA ALA A 378 -8.71 -8.91 -10.88
C ALA A 378 -9.85 -8.90 -9.86
N PRO A 379 -11.11 -8.75 -10.27
CA PRO A 379 -12.26 -8.86 -9.37
C PRO A 379 -12.47 -10.32 -8.95
N LEU A 380 -11.88 -10.71 -7.81
CA LEU A 380 -11.90 -12.08 -7.31
C LEU A 380 -12.84 -12.32 -6.13
N LEU A 381 -13.51 -11.28 -5.64
CA LEU A 381 -14.44 -11.37 -4.50
C LEU A 381 -15.50 -12.47 -4.67
N PRO A 382 -16.14 -12.65 -5.86
CA PRO A 382 -17.12 -13.72 -6.07
C PRO A 382 -16.62 -15.14 -5.78
N PHE A 383 -15.32 -15.39 -5.89
CA PHE A 383 -14.72 -16.72 -5.66
C PHE A 383 -14.29 -16.93 -4.21
N PHE A 384 -14.11 -15.84 -3.43
CA PHE A 384 -13.45 -15.84 -2.12
C PHE A 384 -14.09 -16.80 -1.13
N SER A 385 -15.42 -16.81 -1.03
CA SER A 385 -16.12 -17.66 -0.07
C SER A 385 -15.93 -19.15 -0.32
N ASP A 386 -15.93 -19.58 -1.59
CA ASP A 386 -15.78 -21.00 -1.93
C ASP A 386 -14.33 -21.44 -1.82
N ASP A 387 -13.38 -20.58 -2.16
CA ASP A 387 -11.96 -20.91 -2.11
C ASP A 387 -11.47 -20.99 -0.65
N ILE A 388 -11.99 -20.16 0.27
CA ILE A 388 -11.80 -20.35 1.72
C ILE A 388 -12.41 -21.67 2.19
N LEU A 389 -13.64 -21.99 1.75
CA LEU A 389 -14.28 -23.26 2.12
C LEU A 389 -13.45 -24.47 1.70
N LYS A 390 -12.93 -24.44 0.46
CA LYS A 390 -12.04 -25.49 -0.07
C LYS A 390 -10.73 -25.56 0.72
N LEU A 391 -10.11 -24.42 1.03
CA LEU A 391 -8.87 -24.37 1.81
C LEU A 391 -9.06 -24.99 3.20
N CYS A 392 -10.10 -24.57 3.93
CA CYS A 392 -10.38 -25.10 5.27
C CYS A 392 -10.70 -26.60 5.25
N LYS A 393 -11.51 -27.06 4.28
CA LYS A 393 -11.76 -28.50 4.08
C LYS A 393 -10.47 -29.27 3.85
N HIS A 394 -9.63 -28.77 2.96
CA HIS A 394 -8.40 -29.43 2.60
C HIS A 394 -7.43 -29.50 3.79
N LEU A 395 -7.29 -28.43 4.57
CA LEU A 395 -6.50 -28.45 5.81
C LEU A 395 -7.02 -29.49 6.81
N VAL A 396 -8.35 -29.54 7.03
CA VAL A 396 -8.93 -30.50 7.98
C VAL A 396 -8.76 -31.94 7.50
N GLN A 397 -8.99 -32.21 6.22
CA GLN A 397 -8.89 -33.56 5.66
C GLN A 397 -7.43 -34.03 5.56
N TYR A 398 -6.52 -33.17 5.10
CA TYR A 398 -5.12 -33.52 4.88
C TYR A 398 -4.38 -33.81 6.20
N PHE A 399 -4.64 -33.02 7.25
CA PHE A 399 -4.04 -33.22 8.57
C PHE A 399 -4.90 -34.07 9.52
N ASN A 400 -6.12 -34.44 9.10
CA ASN A 400 -7.06 -35.30 9.83
C ASN A 400 -7.29 -34.86 11.30
N VAL A 401 -7.51 -33.56 11.51
CA VAL A 401 -7.54 -32.97 12.87
C VAL A 401 -8.91 -32.99 13.56
N TYR A 402 -10.01 -33.07 12.80
CA TYR A 402 -11.38 -33.18 13.32
C TYR A 402 -11.98 -34.55 12.97
N LYS A 403 -12.98 -35.00 13.73
CA LYS A 403 -13.69 -36.25 13.45
C LYS A 403 -14.36 -36.22 12.06
N PRO A 404 -14.43 -37.37 11.34
CA PRO A 404 -14.92 -37.42 9.96
C PRO A 404 -16.36 -36.94 9.74
N GLU A 405 -17.21 -37.01 10.77
CA GLU A 405 -18.59 -36.52 10.72
C GLU A 405 -18.71 -35.00 10.50
N TYR A 406 -17.67 -34.22 10.83
CA TYR A 406 -17.66 -32.77 10.67
C TYR A 406 -17.14 -32.33 9.30
N ASN A 407 -17.92 -32.61 8.25
CA ASN A 407 -17.63 -32.14 6.89
C ASN A 407 -18.31 -30.78 6.61
N PHE A 408 -17.53 -29.76 6.25
CA PHE A 408 -18.00 -28.40 6.02
C PHE A 408 -18.79 -28.26 4.70
N SER A 409 -20.03 -28.75 4.60
CA SER A 409 -20.73 -28.77 3.30
C SER A 409 -21.00 -27.38 2.68
N SER A 410 -20.98 -26.30 3.47
CA SER A 410 -21.17 -24.92 2.99
C SER A 410 -20.39 -23.89 3.81
N ALA A 411 -20.20 -22.68 3.27
CA ALA A 411 -19.54 -21.58 3.98
C ALA A 411 -20.27 -21.17 5.27
N ILE A 412 -21.61 -21.25 5.30
CA ILE A 412 -22.40 -20.95 6.51
C ILE A 412 -22.12 -21.97 7.61
N LYS A 413 -22.03 -23.26 7.28
CA LYS A 413 -21.67 -24.30 8.26
C LYS A 413 -20.25 -24.08 8.78
N LEU A 414 -19.32 -23.69 7.91
CA LEU A 414 -17.95 -23.35 8.31
C LEU A 414 -17.91 -22.17 9.28
N CYS A 415 -18.66 -21.10 9.04
CA CYS A 415 -18.75 -19.93 9.94
C CYS A 415 -19.35 -20.25 11.31
N LYS A 416 -20.24 -21.25 11.39
CA LYS A 416 -20.91 -21.65 12.64
C LYS A 416 -20.16 -22.74 13.41
N PHE A 417 -19.09 -23.30 12.84
CA PHE A 417 -18.33 -24.36 13.48
C PHE A 417 -17.48 -23.81 14.63
N ASP A 418 -17.54 -24.46 15.78
CA ASP A 418 -16.72 -24.08 16.94
C ASP A 418 -15.35 -24.75 16.87
N PHE A 419 -14.33 -24.00 16.46
CA PHE A 419 -12.96 -24.48 16.40
C PHE A 419 -12.27 -24.58 17.78
N THR A 420 -12.94 -24.17 18.87
CA THR A 420 -12.40 -24.22 20.24
C THR A 420 -12.79 -25.48 20.99
N ASP A 421 -13.84 -26.18 20.56
CA ASP A 421 -14.30 -27.39 21.22
C ASP A 421 -13.37 -28.59 20.92
N GLU A 422 -12.62 -28.99 21.94
CA GLU A 422 -11.68 -30.11 21.85
C GLU A 422 -12.37 -31.46 21.70
N SER A 423 -13.64 -31.59 22.07
CA SER A 423 -14.41 -32.83 21.94
C SER A 423 -14.65 -33.23 20.48
N LEU A 424 -14.54 -32.26 19.56
CA LEU A 424 -14.70 -32.46 18.11
C LEU A 424 -13.42 -32.98 17.45
N LEU A 425 -12.29 -32.92 18.15
CA LEU A 425 -10.98 -33.28 17.61
C LEU A 425 -10.85 -34.79 17.42
N ASN A 426 -10.06 -35.16 16.42
CA ASN A 426 -9.64 -36.54 16.24
C ASN A 426 -8.56 -36.92 17.26
N SER A 427 -8.44 -38.22 17.52
CA SER A 427 -7.40 -38.76 18.40
C SER A 427 -6.01 -38.48 17.82
N VAL A 428 -5.01 -38.23 18.68
CA VAL A 428 -3.67 -37.79 18.26
C VAL A 428 -3.01 -38.82 17.34
N ASP A 429 -3.24 -40.11 17.55
CA ASP A 429 -2.74 -41.20 16.72
C ASP A 429 -3.23 -41.14 15.26
N LYS A 430 -4.40 -40.55 15.00
CA LYS A 430 -5.01 -40.42 13.66
C LYS A 430 -4.59 -39.16 12.90
N VAL A 431 -4.03 -38.17 13.59
CA VAL A 431 -3.55 -36.93 12.98
C VAL A 431 -2.49 -37.26 11.91
N SER A 432 -2.45 -36.53 10.83
CA SER A 432 -1.39 -36.62 9.81
C SER A 432 -0.46 -35.43 9.98
N MET A 433 0.85 -35.63 9.84
CA MET A 433 1.85 -34.55 9.82
C MET A 433 2.29 -34.23 8.38
N GLY A 434 1.70 -34.93 7.40
CA GLY A 434 2.16 -34.98 6.02
C GLY A 434 3.13 -36.13 5.79
N PHE A 435 3.10 -36.68 4.58
CA PHE A 435 3.78 -37.94 4.24
C PHE A 435 5.27 -38.00 4.65
N VAL A 436 6.03 -36.93 4.37
CA VAL A 436 7.47 -36.88 4.67
C VAL A 436 7.72 -36.83 6.17
N ALA A 437 6.98 -35.99 6.90
CA ALA A 437 7.12 -35.86 8.35
C ALA A 437 6.74 -37.17 9.06
N ASP A 438 5.63 -37.80 8.66
CA ASP A 438 5.20 -39.10 9.20
C ASP A 438 6.24 -40.20 8.91
N ASN A 439 6.85 -40.21 7.73
CA ASN A 439 7.91 -41.16 7.41
C ASN A 439 9.18 -40.95 8.25
N ILE A 440 9.62 -39.70 8.45
CA ILE A 440 10.77 -39.39 9.32
C ILE A 440 10.49 -39.85 10.75
N VAL A 441 9.29 -39.58 11.28
CA VAL A 441 8.91 -40.03 12.63
C VAL A 441 8.91 -41.54 12.74
N LYS A 442 8.34 -42.26 11.77
CA LYS A 442 8.37 -43.74 11.73
C LYS A 442 9.80 -44.28 11.73
N GLN A 443 10.70 -43.67 10.96
CA GLN A 443 12.11 -44.06 10.91
C GLN A 443 12.84 -43.78 12.22
N LEU A 444 12.56 -42.65 12.88
CA LEU A 444 13.15 -42.31 14.18
C LEU A 444 12.72 -43.30 15.26
N VAL A 445 11.41 -43.56 15.37
CA VAL A 445 10.88 -44.51 16.35
C VAL A 445 11.43 -45.92 16.11
N LYS A 446 11.49 -46.38 14.85
CA LYS A 446 12.08 -47.69 14.50
C LYS A 446 13.55 -47.82 14.92
N LYS A 447 14.30 -46.70 14.95
CA LYS A 447 15.70 -46.71 15.38
C LYS A 447 15.83 -46.78 16.90
N ASN A 448 14.92 -46.18 17.65
CA ASN A 448 14.94 -46.16 19.11
C ASN A 448 13.54 -45.85 19.67
N ASP A 449 12.99 -46.82 20.40
CA ASP A 449 11.67 -46.72 21.03
C ASP A 449 11.56 -45.60 22.06
N SER A 450 12.69 -45.12 22.62
CA SER A 450 12.68 -43.96 23.54
C SER A 450 12.14 -42.69 22.87
N TYR A 451 12.06 -42.65 21.54
CA TYR A 451 11.51 -41.52 20.78
C TYR A 451 9.98 -41.54 20.65
N LEU A 452 9.28 -42.59 21.10
CA LEU A 452 7.81 -42.68 21.04
C LEU A 452 7.12 -41.48 21.70
N LYS A 453 7.58 -41.08 22.90
CA LYS A 453 7.02 -39.93 23.62
C LYS A 453 7.20 -38.62 22.84
N GLY A 454 8.37 -38.41 22.24
CA GLY A 454 8.64 -37.24 21.39
C GLY A 454 7.80 -37.23 20.12
N ALA A 455 7.63 -38.38 19.47
CA ALA A 455 6.78 -38.54 18.29
C ALA A 455 5.31 -38.18 18.61
N PHE A 456 4.79 -38.63 19.76
CA PHE A 456 3.46 -38.25 20.22
C PHE A 456 3.35 -36.74 20.49
N SER A 457 4.36 -36.12 21.11
CA SER A 457 4.40 -34.67 21.39
C SER A 457 4.32 -33.86 20.09
N VAL A 458 5.20 -34.15 19.11
CA VAL A 458 5.23 -33.43 17.83
C VAL A 458 3.91 -33.58 17.07
N LYS A 459 3.27 -34.73 17.18
CA LYS A 459 1.96 -34.98 16.57
C LYS A 459 0.83 -34.19 17.24
N CYS A 460 0.85 -34.11 18.57
CA CYS A 460 -0.08 -33.26 19.33
C CYS A 460 0.12 -31.77 19.01
N GLU A 461 1.37 -31.31 18.96
CA GLU A 461 1.75 -29.95 18.58
C GLU A 461 1.33 -29.64 17.13
N SER A 462 1.46 -30.59 16.20
CA SER A 462 0.99 -30.44 14.82
C SER A 462 -0.53 -30.30 14.73
N ARG A 463 -1.28 -31.07 15.52
CA ARG A 463 -2.74 -30.90 15.66
C ARG A 463 -3.08 -29.50 16.16
N SER A 464 -2.38 -29.04 17.21
CA SER A 464 -2.53 -27.69 17.78
C SER A 464 -2.25 -26.59 16.75
N PHE A 465 -1.22 -26.75 15.91
CA PHE A 465 -0.90 -25.80 14.85
C PHE A 465 -2.12 -25.60 13.95
N VAL A 466 -2.64 -26.68 13.36
CA VAL A 466 -3.73 -26.60 12.38
C VAL A 466 -5.02 -26.10 13.01
N THR A 467 -5.37 -26.54 14.22
CA THR A 467 -6.60 -26.11 14.90
C THR A 467 -6.54 -24.63 15.28
N LYS A 468 -5.41 -24.15 15.82
CA LYS A 468 -5.21 -22.72 16.13
C LYS A 468 -5.20 -21.85 14.87
N LEU A 469 -4.60 -22.34 13.78
CA LEU A 469 -4.66 -21.67 12.48
C LEU A 469 -6.10 -21.49 12.02
N LEU A 470 -6.89 -22.57 12.01
CA LEU A 470 -8.29 -22.53 11.56
C LEU A 470 -9.15 -21.62 12.45
N TYR A 471 -9.00 -21.73 13.78
CA TYR A 471 -9.68 -20.86 14.74
C TYR A 471 -9.39 -19.37 14.47
N HIS A 472 -8.11 -18.98 14.38
CA HIS A 472 -7.74 -17.58 14.17
C HIS A 472 -8.16 -17.07 12.78
N LEU A 473 -8.12 -17.93 11.75
CA LEU A 473 -8.60 -17.60 10.41
C LEU A 473 -10.09 -17.27 10.48
N MET A 474 -10.89 -18.17 11.04
CA MET A 474 -12.35 -18.06 11.02
C MET A 474 -12.90 -16.92 11.87
N ARG A 475 -12.18 -16.48 12.92
CA ARG A 475 -12.58 -15.32 13.74
C ARG A 475 -12.71 -14.01 12.96
N LYS A 476 -11.77 -13.75 12.05
CA LYS A 476 -11.70 -12.47 11.32
C LYS A 476 -11.95 -12.61 9.82
N CYS A 477 -12.22 -13.83 9.33
CA CYS A 477 -12.33 -14.10 7.90
C CYS A 477 -13.42 -13.26 7.22
N PRO A 478 -13.16 -12.70 6.02
CA PRO A 478 -14.16 -11.99 5.23
C PRO A 478 -15.45 -12.79 4.97
N ILE A 479 -15.41 -14.12 5.00
CA ILE A 479 -16.60 -14.96 4.81
C ILE A 479 -17.65 -14.78 5.92
N ASN A 480 -17.31 -14.15 7.05
CA ASN A 480 -18.28 -13.81 8.09
C ASN A 480 -19.26 -12.71 7.63
N TYR A 481 -18.90 -11.94 6.61
CA TYR A 481 -19.74 -10.91 6.02
C TYR A 481 -20.69 -11.52 4.98
N ALA A 482 -21.99 -11.24 5.11
CA ALA A 482 -23.01 -11.76 4.20
C ALA A 482 -22.76 -11.33 2.75
N LEU A 483 -22.30 -10.09 2.55
CA LEU A 483 -21.92 -9.56 1.24
C LEU A 483 -20.88 -10.45 0.52
N VAL A 484 -19.85 -10.91 1.24
CA VAL A 484 -18.79 -11.77 0.68
C VAL A 484 -19.35 -13.13 0.29
N ARG A 485 -20.14 -13.77 1.16
CA ARG A 485 -20.74 -15.09 0.85
C ARG A 485 -21.66 -15.03 -0.36
N ASN A 486 -22.51 -14.02 -0.40
CA ASN A 486 -23.52 -13.88 -1.45
C ASN A 486 -22.97 -13.34 -2.78
N SER A 487 -21.79 -12.72 -2.79
CA SER A 487 -21.11 -12.32 -4.03
C SER A 487 -20.81 -13.49 -4.98
N SER A 488 -20.80 -14.72 -4.46
CA SER A 488 -20.63 -15.94 -5.26
C SER A 488 -21.76 -16.23 -6.26
N CYS A 489 -22.87 -15.48 -6.21
CA CYS A 489 -23.86 -15.50 -7.28
C CYS A 489 -23.24 -15.10 -8.63
N PHE A 490 -22.19 -14.28 -8.64
CA PHE A 490 -21.49 -13.86 -9.86
C PHE A 490 -20.32 -14.77 -10.24
N ASP A 491 -20.19 -15.96 -9.65
CA ASP A 491 -19.28 -17.00 -10.17
C ASP A 491 -19.91 -17.66 -11.41
N PRO A 492 -19.33 -17.54 -12.62
CA PRO A 492 -19.90 -18.09 -13.85
C PRO A 492 -20.19 -19.60 -13.75
N ARG A 493 -19.34 -20.34 -13.03
CA ARG A 493 -19.47 -21.79 -12.85
C ARG A 493 -20.70 -22.14 -12.02
N LYS A 494 -21.02 -21.32 -11.02
CA LYS A 494 -22.23 -21.46 -10.20
C LYS A 494 -23.48 -20.99 -10.93
N MET A 495 -23.37 -19.93 -11.74
CA MET A 495 -24.47 -19.49 -12.59
C MET A 495 -24.94 -20.62 -13.52
N ALA A 496 -24.01 -21.41 -14.07
CA ALA A 496 -24.34 -22.53 -14.94
C ALA A 496 -24.78 -23.81 -14.21
N SER A 497 -24.19 -24.14 -13.05
CA SER A 497 -24.50 -25.38 -12.32
C SER A 497 -25.60 -25.25 -11.26
N GLN A 498 -25.83 -24.06 -10.70
CA GLN A 498 -26.74 -23.81 -9.59
C GLN A 498 -27.45 -22.45 -9.73
N PRO A 499 -28.18 -22.21 -10.84
CA PRO A 499 -28.80 -20.90 -11.13
C PRO A 499 -29.77 -20.44 -10.04
N GLU A 500 -30.60 -21.33 -9.51
CA GLU A 500 -31.57 -21.00 -8.45
C GLU A 500 -30.91 -20.56 -7.14
N ASN A 501 -29.78 -21.18 -6.78
CA ASN A 501 -29.00 -20.76 -5.62
C ASN A 501 -28.40 -19.37 -5.84
N CYS A 502 -27.94 -19.08 -7.06
CA CYS A 502 -27.42 -17.76 -7.39
C CYS A 502 -28.49 -16.67 -7.27
N VAL A 503 -29.73 -16.95 -7.68
CA VAL A 503 -30.87 -16.02 -7.50
C VAL A 503 -31.13 -15.76 -6.01
N LYS A 504 -31.12 -16.80 -5.17
CA LYS A 504 -31.28 -16.65 -3.70
C LYS A 504 -30.15 -15.81 -3.10
N SER A 505 -28.91 -16.05 -3.50
CA SER A 505 -27.76 -15.26 -3.06
C SER A 505 -27.84 -13.82 -3.53
N LEU A 506 -28.27 -13.56 -4.77
CA LEU A 506 -28.48 -12.20 -5.26
C LEU A 506 -29.52 -11.45 -4.42
N LYS A 507 -30.65 -12.09 -4.06
CA LYS A 507 -31.66 -11.47 -3.18
C LYS A 507 -31.06 -11.01 -1.85
N GLN A 508 -30.26 -11.88 -1.21
CA GLN A 508 -29.59 -11.55 0.05
C GLN A 508 -28.53 -10.44 -0.12
N LEU A 509 -27.86 -10.40 -1.27
CA LEU A 509 -26.92 -9.34 -1.62
C LEU A 509 -27.63 -8.00 -1.80
N LEU A 510 -28.76 -7.98 -2.52
CA LEU A 510 -29.56 -6.77 -2.74
C LEU A 510 -30.14 -6.22 -1.45
N MET A 511 -30.65 -7.08 -0.56
CA MET A 511 -31.10 -6.65 0.78
C MET A 511 -30.00 -5.88 1.53
N HIS A 512 -28.75 -6.35 1.46
CA HIS A 512 -27.64 -5.65 2.11
C HIS A 512 -27.28 -4.33 1.42
N LEU A 513 -27.27 -4.29 0.08
CA LEU A 513 -26.99 -3.07 -0.67
C LEU A 513 -28.07 -2.01 -0.47
N SER A 514 -29.33 -2.42 -0.36
CA SER A 514 -30.45 -1.48 -0.17
C SER A 514 -30.52 -0.94 1.25
N GLN A 515 -30.23 -1.77 2.27
CA GLN A 515 -30.01 -1.31 3.66
C GLN A 515 -28.94 -0.22 3.75
N LYS A 516 -27.93 -0.27 2.89
CA LYS A 516 -26.85 0.72 2.80
C LYS A 516 -27.15 1.86 1.81
N LYS A 517 -28.36 1.93 1.27
CA LYS A 517 -28.83 2.93 0.30
C LYS A 517 -27.97 3.01 -0.98
N ILE A 518 -27.31 1.92 -1.34
CA ILE A 518 -26.50 1.82 -2.57
C ILE A 518 -27.39 1.45 -3.77
N VAL A 519 -28.41 0.64 -3.52
CA VAL A 519 -29.43 0.25 -4.50
C VAL A 519 -30.79 0.62 -3.94
N LEU A 520 -31.70 1.11 -4.77
CA LEU A 520 -33.06 1.44 -4.36
C LEU A 520 -33.91 0.18 -4.18
N ASP A 521 -34.72 0.13 -3.11
CA ASP A 521 -35.65 -0.98 -2.84
C ASP A 521 -36.59 -1.23 -4.03
N THR A 522 -37.08 -0.15 -4.65
CA THR A 522 -37.99 -0.17 -5.80
C THR A 522 -37.37 -0.79 -7.05
N ASP A 523 -36.04 -0.84 -7.15
CA ASP A 523 -35.34 -1.43 -8.29
C ASP A 523 -35.02 -2.91 -8.09
N CYS A 524 -35.09 -3.43 -6.85
CA CYS A 524 -34.61 -4.76 -6.51
C CYS A 524 -35.32 -5.87 -7.29
N ASP A 525 -36.65 -5.82 -7.43
CA ASP A 525 -37.40 -6.82 -8.20
C ASP A 525 -37.05 -6.79 -9.69
N SER A 526 -36.85 -5.59 -10.24
CA SER A 526 -36.40 -5.43 -11.63
C SER A 526 -35.00 -6.02 -11.84
N ILE A 527 -34.09 -5.81 -10.89
CA ILE A 527 -32.73 -6.36 -10.93
C ILE A 527 -32.77 -7.89 -10.88
N ILE A 528 -33.58 -8.46 -9.98
CA ILE A 528 -33.75 -9.92 -9.86
C ILE A 528 -34.31 -10.50 -11.15
N PHE A 529 -35.29 -9.83 -11.76
CA PHE A 529 -35.87 -10.24 -13.04
C PHE A 529 -34.83 -10.22 -14.17
N GLN A 530 -34.07 -9.13 -14.33
CA GLN A 530 -32.99 -9.05 -15.31
C GLN A 530 -31.93 -10.13 -15.09
N TYR A 531 -31.59 -10.43 -13.85
CA TYR A 531 -30.63 -11.48 -13.53
C TYR A 531 -31.15 -12.88 -13.91
N LYS A 532 -32.43 -13.18 -13.64
CA LYS A 532 -33.06 -14.44 -14.09
C LYS A 532 -33.04 -14.55 -15.62
N ASN A 533 -33.37 -13.47 -16.33
CA ASN A 533 -33.31 -13.43 -17.78
C ASN A 533 -31.87 -13.62 -18.29
N PHE A 534 -30.87 -13.07 -17.60
CA PHE A 534 -29.47 -13.29 -17.95
C PHE A 534 -29.08 -14.77 -17.81
N LEU A 535 -29.48 -15.42 -16.72
CA LEU A 535 -29.26 -16.86 -16.53
C LEU A 535 -29.94 -17.68 -17.66
N GLN A 536 -31.18 -17.35 -17.99
CA GLN A 536 -31.95 -18.08 -18.99
C GLN A 536 -31.47 -17.84 -20.43
N ASN A 537 -31.15 -16.60 -20.79
CA ASN A 537 -30.92 -16.21 -22.18
C ASN A 537 -29.43 -16.21 -22.56
N ILE A 538 -28.53 -15.97 -21.61
CA ILE A 538 -27.09 -15.93 -21.86
C ILE A 538 -26.40 -17.18 -21.33
N VAL A 539 -26.59 -17.51 -20.06
CA VAL A 539 -25.86 -18.63 -19.45
C VAL A 539 -26.28 -19.97 -20.06
N ASN A 540 -27.58 -20.19 -20.28
CA ASN A 540 -28.05 -21.41 -20.94
C ASN A 540 -27.74 -21.46 -22.44
N MET A 541 -27.52 -20.30 -23.09
CA MET A 541 -27.11 -20.24 -24.50
C MET A 541 -25.62 -20.58 -24.66
N TYR A 542 -24.79 -20.22 -23.67
CA TYR A 542 -23.34 -20.45 -23.68
C TYR A 542 -22.83 -21.27 -22.47
N PRO A 543 -23.43 -22.43 -22.13
CA PRO A 543 -23.17 -23.11 -20.86
C PRO A 543 -21.71 -23.53 -20.72
N SER A 544 -21.08 -23.98 -21.81
CA SER A 544 -19.68 -24.38 -21.85
C SER A 544 -18.72 -23.25 -21.45
N ALA A 545 -19.00 -22.01 -21.88
CA ALA A 545 -18.16 -20.85 -21.55
C ALA A 545 -18.21 -20.54 -20.04
N PHE A 546 -19.39 -20.66 -19.43
CA PHE A 546 -19.59 -20.41 -18.00
C PHE A 546 -19.05 -21.55 -17.13
N GLN A 547 -19.28 -22.81 -17.50
CA GLN A 547 -18.82 -23.99 -16.73
C GLN A 547 -17.29 -24.13 -16.73
N THR A 548 -16.64 -23.81 -17.86
CA THR A 548 -15.18 -23.94 -18.01
C THR A 548 -14.43 -22.67 -17.63
N PHE A 549 -15.13 -21.63 -17.15
CA PHE A 549 -14.52 -20.37 -16.74
C PHE A 549 -13.41 -20.61 -15.71
N LYS A 550 -12.22 -20.10 -16.03
CA LYS A 550 -11.06 -20.18 -15.13
C LYS A 550 -10.93 -18.86 -14.39
N PRO A 551 -10.93 -18.85 -13.04
CA PRO A 551 -10.78 -17.62 -12.25
C PRO A 551 -9.49 -16.82 -12.49
N ASN A 552 -8.48 -17.38 -13.18
CA ASN A 552 -7.31 -16.64 -13.64
C ASN A 552 -7.64 -15.64 -14.77
N ALA A 553 -8.75 -15.83 -15.47
CA ALA A 553 -9.29 -14.85 -16.42
C ALA A 553 -10.00 -13.71 -15.68
N ARG A 554 -9.99 -12.51 -16.26
CA ARG A 554 -10.64 -11.32 -15.71
C ARG A 554 -12.16 -11.44 -15.80
N LEU A 555 -12.82 -11.55 -14.65
CA LEU A 555 -14.27 -11.75 -14.55
C LEU A 555 -15.08 -10.58 -15.12
N ASP A 556 -14.62 -9.36 -14.92
CA ASP A 556 -15.23 -8.15 -15.47
C ASP A 556 -15.14 -8.09 -16.99
N ILE A 557 -14.00 -8.44 -17.59
CA ILE A 557 -13.86 -8.54 -19.05
C ILE A 557 -14.80 -9.61 -19.61
N PHE A 558 -14.85 -10.78 -18.95
CA PHE A 558 -15.73 -11.89 -19.35
C PHE A 558 -17.20 -11.44 -19.36
N PHE A 559 -17.70 -10.83 -18.28
CA PHE A 559 -19.09 -10.37 -18.26
C PHE A 559 -19.34 -9.20 -19.21
N ASN A 560 -18.35 -8.32 -19.40
CA ASN A 560 -18.50 -7.19 -20.32
C ASN A 560 -18.78 -7.66 -21.74
N GLU A 561 -18.22 -8.80 -22.19
CA GLU A 561 -18.48 -9.37 -23.51
C GLU A 561 -19.97 -9.66 -23.77
N TYR A 562 -20.71 -10.06 -22.74
CA TYR A 562 -22.13 -10.39 -22.85
C TYR A 562 -23.03 -9.19 -22.51
N MET A 563 -22.68 -8.44 -21.48
CA MET A 563 -23.50 -7.33 -20.97
C MET A 563 -23.48 -6.11 -21.90
N SER A 564 -22.34 -5.84 -22.55
CA SER A 564 -22.21 -4.69 -23.48
C SER A 564 -23.00 -4.88 -24.79
N LYS A 565 -23.30 -6.12 -25.17
CA LYS A 565 -24.09 -6.43 -26.38
C LYS A 565 -25.60 -6.24 -26.17
N SER A 566 -26.06 -6.31 -24.92
CA SER A 566 -27.49 -6.25 -24.53
C SER A 566 -27.72 -5.25 -23.39
N VAL A 567 -27.11 -4.06 -23.49
CA VAL A 567 -27.14 -3.04 -22.43
C VAL A 567 -28.56 -2.67 -22.02
N LYS A 568 -29.50 -2.62 -22.96
CA LYS A 568 -30.91 -2.28 -22.67
C LYS A 568 -31.60 -3.35 -21.80
N ASP A 569 -31.27 -4.62 -22.02
CA ASP A 569 -31.92 -5.75 -21.35
C ASP A 569 -31.39 -5.94 -19.91
N TYR A 570 -30.17 -5.46 -19.65
CA TYR A 570 -29.44 -5.67 -18.39
C TYR A 570 -29.00 -4.36 -17.71
N ASN A 571 -29.66 -3.25 -18.01
CA ASN A 571 -29.27 -1.91 -17.55
C ASN A 571 -29.32 -1.72 -16.02
N LYS A 572 -30.09 -2.53 -15.27
CA LYS A 572 -30.17 -2.46 -13.80
C LYS A 572 -29.26 -3.46 -13.10
N ILE A 573 -29.12 -4.68 -13.62
CA ILE A 573 -28.22 -5.69 -13.02
C ILE A 573 -26.73 -5.38 -13.28
N TRP A 574 -26.40 -4.80 -14.43
CA TRP A 574 -25.01 -4.54 -14.78
C TRP A 574 -24.31 -3.56 -13.81
N PRO A 575 -24.93 -2.43 -13.40
CA PRO A 575 -24.39 -1.59 -12.32
C PRO A 575 -24.12 -2.35 -11.02
N VAL A 576 -25.02 -3.23 -10.58
CA VAL A 576 -24.83 -4.05 -9.38
C VAL A 576 -23.59 -4.95 -9.50
N MET A 577 -23.36 -5.54 -10.67
CA MET A 577 -22.16 -6.34 -10.92
C MET A 577 -20.88 -5.48 -10.87
N LYS A 578 -20.91 -4.29 -11.48
CA LYS A 578 -19.79 -3.34 -11.41
C LYS A 578 -19.47 -2.94 -9.97
N ILE A 579 -20.48 -2.72 -9.13
CA ILE A 579 -20.32 -2.45 -7.69
C ILE A 579 -19.53 -3.60 -7.04
N ILE A 580 -19.98 -4.85 -7.22
CA ILE A 580 -19.31 -6.01 -6.61
C ILE A 580 -17.89 -6.22 -7.14
N PHE A 581 -17.64 -5.98 -8.43
CA PHE A 581 -16.30 -6.12 -9.02
C PHE A 581 -15.33 -5.00 -8.57
N THR A 582 -15.88 -3.84 -8.22
CA THR A 582 -15.11 -2.69 -7.72
C THR A 582 -14.71 -2.85 -6.24
N LEU A 583 -15.36 -3.72 -5.48
CA LEU A 583 -14.90 -4.09 -4.14
C LEU A 583 -13.51 -4.72 -4.21
N SER A 584 -12.65 -4.33 -3.27
CA SER A 584 -11.29 -4.86 -3.14
C SER A 584 -11.28 -6.01 -2.15
N HIS A 585 -10.88 -7.21 -2.59
CA HIS A 585 -10.75 -8.41 -1.76
C HIS A 585 -9.46 -8.46 -0.92
N GLY A 586 -8.55 -7.49 -1.04
CA GLY A 586 -7.30 -7.48 -0.28
C GLY A 586 -6.44 -6.24 -0.50
N GLN A 587 -5.22 -6.27 0.06
CA GLN A 587 -4.27 -5.15 0.06
C GLN A 587 -3.06 -5.40 -0.87
N ALA A 588 -3.13 -6.42 -1.73
CA ALA A 588 -1.99 -6.78 -2.57
C ALA A 588 -1.58 -5.66 -3.54
N SER A 589 -2.53 -4.86 -4.02
CA SER A 589 -2.29 -3.73 -4.93
C SER A 589 -1.41 -2.65 -4.28
N ILE A 590 -1.71 -2.29 -3.03
CA ILE A 590 -0.98 -1.26 -2.30
C ILE A 590 0.38 -1.78 -1.81
N GLU A 591 0.48 -3.05 -1.40
CA GLU A 591 1.75 -3.68 -1.04
C GLU A 591 2.73 -3.77 -2.23
N ARG A 592 2.21 -4.06 -3.43
CA ARG A 592 3.01 -3.92 -4.68
C ARG A 592 3.36 -2.47 -4.96
N GLY A 593 2.48 -1.54 -4.59
CA GLY A 593 2.73 -0.09 -4.59
C GLY A 593 4.02 0.25 -3.84
N PHE A 594 4.18 -0.24 -2.60
CA PHE A 594 5.39 -0.02 -1.80
C PHE A 594 6.67 -0.59 -2.43
N SER A 595 6.56 -1.70 -3.15
CA SER A 595 7.70 -2.24 -3.91
C SER A 595 8.08 -1.36 -5.11
N THR A 596 7.10 -0.65 -5.69
CA THR A 596 7.34 0.32 -6.77
C THR A 596 7.94 1.61 -6.22
N ASN A 597 7.41 2.07 -5.10
CA ASN A 597 7.88 3.20 -4.30
C ASN A 597 9.37 3.09 -3.96
N LYS A 598 9.80 1.94 -3.43
CA LYS A 598 11.21 1.68 -3.12
C LYS A 598 12.13 1.77 -4.35
N LYS A 599 11.62 1.55 -5.56
CA LYS A 599 12.40 1.66 -6.80
C LYS A 599 12.56 3.11 -7.30
N ILE A 600 11.71 4.02 -6.84
CA ILE A 600 11.77 5.46 -7.20
C ILE A 600 12.32 6.33 -6.06
N GLU A 601 12.45 5.75 -4.86
CA GLU A 601 13.06 6.37 -3.68
C GLU A 601 14.52 6.73 -3.96
N VAL A 602 14.90 7.96 -3.60
CA VAL A 602 16.28 8.47 -3.64
C VAL A 602 16.49 9.19 -2.31
N GLU A 603 17.70 9.04 -1.76
CA GLU A 603 18.08 9.73 -0.52
C GLU A 603 17.88 11.25 -0.65
N ASN A 604 17.39 11.87 0.42
CA ASN A 604 17.11 13.31 0.50
C ASN A 604 16.11 13.85 -0.55
N MET A 605 15.28 12.99 -1.14
CA MET A 605 14.22 13.44 -2.04
C MET A 605 13.08 14.13 -1.27
N ALA A 606 12.64 15.28 -1.78
CA ALA A 606 11.45 15.96 -1.26
C ALA A 606 10.18 15.12 -1.47
N GLN A 607 9.27 15.14 -0.49
CA GLN A 607 8.03 14.36 -0.49
C GLN A 607 7.14 14.65 -1.71
N GLU A 608 7.07 15.91 -2.16
CA GLU A 608 6.27 16.30 -3.32
C GLU A 608 6.84 15.72 -4.62
N SER A 609 8.18 15.72 -4.73
CA SER A 609 8.88 15.09 -5.87
C SER A 609 8.66 13.58 -5.89
N TYR A 610 8.66 12.96 -4.71
CA TYR A 610 8.40 11.54 -4.57
C TYR A 610 6.98 11.17 -5.04
N VAL A 611 5.96 11.88 -4.55
CA VAL A 611 4.56 11.67 -4.96
C VAL A 611 4.41 11.93 -6.46
N ALA A 612 5.02 12.99 -6.99
CA ALA A 612 4.97 13.28 -8.42
C ALA A 612 5.57 12.17 -9.29
N ARG A 613 6.75 11.67 -8.94
CA ARG A 613 7.38 10.54 -9.65
C ARG A 613 6.47 9.31 -9.62
N ARG A 614 5.80 9.07 -8.49
CA ARG A 614 4.89 7.93 -8.36
C ARG A 614 3.64 8.07 -9.23
N ILE A 615 3.03 9.26 -9.28
CA ILE A 615 1.88 9.56 -10.15
C ILE A 615 2.25 9.35 -11.63
N VAL A 616 3.39 9.88 -12.07
CA VAL A 616 3.84 9.74 -13.46
C VAL A 616 4.16 8.27 -13.78
N SER A 617 4.81 7.55 -12.87
CA SER A 617 5.08 6.11 -13.02
C SER A 617 3.80 5.28 -13.11
N ASP A 618 2.79 5.59 -12.30
CA ASP A 618 1.48 4.95 -12.34
C ASP A 618 0.74 5.24 -13.66
N ALA A 619 0.79 6.48 -14.15
CA ALA A 619 0.25 6.85 -15.45
C ALA A 619 0.92 6.07 -16.58
N ILE A 620 2.25 6.02 -16.65
CA ILE A 620 2.98 5.25 -17.66
C ILE A 620 2.56 3.78 -17.64
N LYS A 621 2.45 3.18 -16.45
CA LYS A 621 1.98 1.80 -16.30
C LYS A 621 0.56 1.60 -16.84
N SER A 622 -0.33 2.56 -16.61
CA SER A 622 -1.73 2.48 -17.07
C SER A 622 -1.88 2.52 -18.60
N TYR A 623 -0.98 3.21 -19.30
CA TYR A 623 -0.91 3.23 -20.78
C TYR A 623 -0.04 2.09 -21.34
N GLY A 624 0.59 1.28 -20.49
CA GLY A 624 1.50 0.19 -20.85
C GLY A 624 2.90 0.66 -21.23
N GLU A 625 3.01 1.65 -22.12
CA GLU A 625 4.27 2.22 -22.60
C GLU A 625 4.18 3.73 -22.76
N ILE A 626 5.34 4.41 -22.80
CA ILE A 626 5.42 5.87 -22.93
C ILE A 626 4.79 6.35 -24.24
N LEU A 627 5.05 5.65 -25.34
CA LEU A 627 4.60 6.05 -26.67
C LEU A 627 3.08 5.94 -26.86
N ASN A 628 2.40 5.21 -25.99
CA ASN A 628 0.94 5.08 -25.99
C ASN A 628 0.24 6.24 -25.26
N ILE A 629 1.01 7.12 -24.59
CA ILE A 629 0.44 8.25 -23.85
C ILE A 629 0.13 9.37 -24.85
N PRO A 630 -1.16 9.74 -25.04
CA PRO A 630 -1.51 10.81 -25.95
C PRO A 630 -1.11 12.17 -25.35
N ILE A 631 -0.27 12.93 -26.07
CA ILE A 631 0.09 14.30 -25.69
C ILE A 631 -1.02 15.24 -26.13
N SER A 632 -1.97 15.47 -25.22
CA SER A 632 -3.12 16.36 -25.44
C SER A 632 -2.75 17.83 -25.29
N ASN A 633 -3.55 18.72 -25.87
CA ASN A 633 -3.44 20.18 -25.66
C ASN A 633 -3.56 20.56 -24.17
N GLU A 634 -4.34 19.82 -23.40
CA GLU A 634 -4.43 20.03 -21.94
C GLU A 634 -3.10 19.69 -21.25
N MET A 635 -2.47 18.55 -21.60
CA MET A 635 -1.15 18.19 -21.07
C MET A 635 -0.11 19.27 -21.38
N ARG A 636 -0.09 19.79 -22.63
CA ARG A 636 0.79 20.88 -23.03
C ARG A 636 0.60 22.12 -22.17
N LYS A 637 -0.64 22.53 -21.87
CA LYS A 637 -0.93 23.68 -20.98
C LYS A 637 -0.40 23.47 -19.56
N PHE A 638 -0.54 22.26 -19.00
CA PHE A 638 0.00 21.93 -17.68
C PHE A 638 1.53 22.01 -17.65
N VAL A 639 2.19 21.47 -18.68
CA VAL A 639 3.66 21.44 -18.76
C VAL A 639 4.21 22.84 -19.05
N PHE A 640 3.57 23.61 -19.92
CA PHE A 640 3.94 24.99 -20.23
C PHE A 640 3.90 25.88 -18.97
N SER A 641 2.88 25.73 -18.12
CA SER A 641 2.76 26.47 -16.85
C SER A 641 3.60 25.92 -15.70
N ALA A 642 4.32 24.80 -15.89
CA ALA A 642 5.03 24.11 -14.80
C ALA A 642 6.13 24.97 -14.17
N ARG A 643 6.85 25.78 -14.96
CA ARG A 643 7.89 26.69 -14.45
C ARG A 643 7.30 27.75 -13.52
N GLN A 644 6.18 28.36 -13.91
CA GLN A 644 5.51 29.38 -13.09
C GLN A 644 5.06 28.79 -11.74
N LYS A 645 4.40 27.63 -11.77
CA LYS A 645 3.98 26.92 -10.55
C LYS A 645 5.15 26.54 -9.65
N TYR A 646 6.27 26.14 -10.24
CA TYR A 646 7.49 25.87 -9.50
C TYR A 646 8.03 27.12 -8.79
N MET A 647 8.06 28.27 -9.47
CA MET A 647 8.50 29.53 -8.86
C MET A 647 7.59 29.95 -7.70
N GLN A 648 6.26 29.85 -7.88
CA GLN A 648 5.28 30.11 -6.82
C GLN A 648 5.50 29.19 -5.61
N HIS A 649 5.70 27.89 -5.85
CA HIS A 649 6.00 26.92 -4.80
C HIS A 649 7.30 27.25 -4.02
N LEU A 650 8.34 27.73 -4.70
CA LEU A 650 9.57 28.17 -4.04
C LEU A 650 9.35 29.39 -3.16
N GLU A 651 8.55 30.36 -3.61
CA GLU A 651 8.19 31.55 -2.83
C GLU A 651 7.37 31.18 -1.60
N GLU A 652 6.38 30.29 -1.75
CA GLU A 652 5.61 29.74 -0.65
C GLU A 652 6.50 29.02 0.37
N LYS A 653 7.41 28.14 -0.08
CA LYS A 653 8.36 27.47 0.82
C LYS A 653 9.25 28.45 1.58
N LYS A 654 9.67 29.55 0.96
CA LYS A 654 10.42 30.61 1.66
C LYS A 654 9.58 31.28 2.75
N LYS A 655 8.33 31.64 2.43
CA LYS A 655 7.40 32.24 3.40
C LYS A 655 7.12 31.30 4.58
N THR A 656 6.86 30.02 4.30
CA THR A 656 6.60 29.02 5.35
C THR A 656 7.80 28.85 6.27
N LYS A 657 9.02 28.76 5.74
CA LYS A 657 10.24 28.68 6.56
C LYS A 657 10.45 29.90 7.46
N ILE A 658 10.14 31.10 6.95
CA ILE A 658 10.21 32.33 7.74
C ILE A 658 9.18 32.26 8.89
N ASN A 659 7.94 31.90 8.57
CA ASN A 659 6.86 31.81 9.56
C ASN A 659 7.11 30.72 10.61
N GLU A 660 7.62 29.54 10.22
CA GLU A 660 8.03 28.48 11.13
C GLU A 660 9.17 28.93 12.04
N GLY A 661 10.15 29.67 11.51
CA GLY A 661 11.22 30.26 12.30
C GLY A 661 10.70 31.23 13.36
N ILE A 662 9.73 32.08 12.99
CA ILE A 662 9.08 33.01 13.93
C ILE A 662 8.27 32.24 14.98
N SER A 663 7.49 31.24 14.56
CA SER A 663 6.66 30.42 15.45
C SER A 663 7.50 29.62 16.45
N ASN A 664 8.60 29.00 16.01
CA ASN A 664 9.52 28.27 16.88
C ASN A 664 10.19 29.18 17.91
N LYS A 665 10.62 30.38 17.50
CA LYS A 665 11.14 31.37 18.45
C LYS A 665 10.11 31.76 19.50
N ARG A 666 8.87 32.02 19.08
CA ARG A 666 7.76 32.33 20.02
C ARG A 666 7.49 31.18 20.98
N LYS A 667 7.48 29.94 20.49
CA LYS A 667 7.26 28.76 21.32
C LYS A 667 8.35 28.61 22.38
N LEU A 668 9.62 28.79 22.00
CA LEU A 668 10.74 28.71 22.94
C LEU A 668 10.62 29.77 24.05
N ILE A 669 10.27 31.01 23.69
CA ILE A 669 10.05 32.08 24.67
C ILE A 669 8.85 31.75 25.58
N SER A 670 7.76 31.20 25.03
CA SER A 670 6.59 30.78 25.81
C SER A 670 6.93 29.66 26.81
N ASP A 671 7.65 28.63 26.36
CA ASP A 671 8.04 27.49 27.19
C ASP A 671 8.99 27.94 28.32
N GLU A 672 9.93 28.86 28.03
CA GLU A 672 10.78 29.50 29.06
C GLU A 672 9.96 30.31 30.07
N MET A 673 8.97 31.08 29.61
CA MET A 673 8.09 31.85 30.49
C MET A 673 7.26 30.95 31.40
N ASP A 674 6.71 29.85 30.87
CA ASP A 674 5.90 28.92 31.66
C ASP A 674 6.75 28.17 32.69
N TYR A 675 7.99 27.80 32.34
CA TYR A 675 8.97 27.28 33.29
C TYR A 675 9.25 28.28 34.44
N LEU A 676 9.50 29.55 34.10
CA LEU A 676 9.76 30.60 35.10
C LEU A 676 8.55 30.84 36.01
N LYS A 677 7.33 30.86 35.46
CA LYS A 677 6.09 30.97 36.25
C LYS A 677 5.89 29.78 37.19
N ALA A 678 6.15 28.56 36.73
CA ALA A 678 6.07 27.36 37.57
C ALA A 678 7.11 27.41 38.69
N LYS A 679 8.35 27.83 38.39
CA LYS A 679 9.40 28.02 39.40
C LYS A 679 9.00 29.07 40.45
N ARG A 680 8.44 30.20 40.01
CA ARG A 680 7.91 31.27 40.88
C ARG A 680 6.81 30.73 41.81
N GLN A 681 5.84 29.99 41.27
CA GLN A 681 4.74 29.42 42.05
C GLN A 681 5.23 28.41 43.11
N CYS A 682 6.26 27.62 42.78
CA CYS A 682 6.89 26.71 43.75
C CYS A 682 7.53 27.47 44.92
N LEU A 683 8.27 28.54 44.64
CA LEU A 683 8.88 29.38 45.67
C LEU A 683 7.83 30.10 46.53
N GLU A 684 6.72 30.57 45.95
CA GLU A 684 5.61 31.16 46.72
C GLU A 684 4.97 30.16 47.67
N THR A 685 4.78 28.92 47.21
CA THR A 685 4.22 27.84 48.04
C THR A 685 5.15 27.48 49.20
N ASP A 686 6.46 27.39 48.92
CA ASP A 686 7.49 27.18 49.93
C ASP A 686 7.50 28.30 50.97
N ILE A 687 7.50 29.57 50.53
CA ILE A 687 7.47 30.74 51.43
C ILE A 687 6.23 30.67 52.34
N SER A 688 5.04 30.40 51.78
CA SER A 688 3.82 30.27 52.58
C SER A 688 3.90 29.16 53.64
N SER A 689 4.54 28.03 53.32
CA SER A 689 4.76 26.94 54.29
C SER A 689 5.77 27.34 55.38
N MET A 690 6.83 28.07 55.00
CA MET A 690 7.85 28.57 55.90
C MET A 690 7.30 29.67 56.81
N ASP A 691 6.43 30.54 56.31
CA ASP A 691 5.73 31.59 57.07
C ASP A 691 4.85 30.97 58.16
N LYS A 692 4.06 29.93 57.83
CA LYS A 692 3.26 29.19 58.84
C LYS A 692 4.15 28.54 59.91
N THR A 693 5.30 27.99 59.49
CA THR A 693 6.26 27.38 60.42
C THR A 693 6.91 28.45 61.31
N TYR A 694 7.21 29.61 60.75
CA TYR A 694 7.72 30.77 61.46
C TYR A 694 6.71 31.30 62.49
N GLU A 695 5.44 31.47 62.11
CA GLU A 695 4.34 31.89 63.00
C GLU A 695 4.19 30.91 64.16
N ASN A 696 4.05 29.60 63.88
CA ASN A 696 3.93 28.56 64.90
C ASN A 696 5.11 28.56 65.88
N LEU A 697 6.34 28.65 65.38
CA LEU A 697 7.55 28.68 66.22
C LEU A 697 7.64 29.97 67.04
N THR A 698 7.14 31.09 66.54
CA THR A 698 7.13 32.37 67.26
C THR A 698 6.10 32.32 68.39
N GLU A 699 4.88 31.84 68.13
CA GLU A 699 3.84 31.64 69.15
C GLU A 699 4.25 30.62 70.23
N GLU A 700 4.96 29.56 69.83
CA GLU A 700 5.48 28.56 70.78
C GLU A 700 6.65 29.11 71.61
N ALA A 701 7.55 29.90 71.00
CA ALA A 701 8.63 30.59 71.70
C ALA A 701 8.07 31.59 72.73
N GLU A 702 7.03 32.34 72.39
CA GLU A 702 6.36 33.29 73.29
C GLU A 702 5.68 32.60 74.48
N ARG A 703 4.96 31.49 74.22
CA ARG A 703 4.31 30.70 75.28
C ARG A 703 5.30 30.07 76.25
N LYS A 704 6.39 29.51 75.73
CA LYS A 704 7.37 28.74 76.53
C LYS A 704 8.55 29.58 77.05
N LYS A 705 8.68 30.83 76.61
CA LYS A 705 9.85 31.71 76.85
C LYS A 705 11.19 31.06 76.46
N ASP A 706 11.19 30.26 75.40
CA ASP A 706 12.36 29.49 74.93
C ASP A 706 13.12 30.25 73.83
N ILE A 707 14.29 30.76 74.19
CA ILE A 707 15.18 31.52 73.29
C ILE A 707 15.68 30.66 72.12
N SER A 708 15.78 29.33 72.29
CA SER A 708 16.26 28.44 71.22
C SER A 708 15.27 28.35 70.04
N LEU A 709 13.97 28.41 70.33
CA LEU A 709 12.91 28.47 69.31
C LEU A 709 12.90 29.81 68.57
N PHE A 710 13.23 30.90 69.26
CA PHE A 710 13.36 32.24 68.67
C PHE A 710 14.56 32.34 67.70
N ILE A 711 15.67 31.68 68.00
CA ILE A 711 16.83 31.60 67.08
C ILE A 711 16.43 30.81 65.82
N LYS A 712 15.69 29.71 65.98
CA LYS A 712 15.18 28.91 64.85
C LYS A 712 14.20 29.70 63.98
N SER A 713 13.24 30.42 64.56
CA SER A 713 12.30 31.25 63.81
C SER A 713 13.02 32.36 63.03
N ASN A 714 14.03 33.02 63.62
CA ASN A 714 14.85 34.00 62.90
C ASN A 714 15.64 33.41 61.73
N SER A 715 16.11 32.17 61.84
CA SER A 715 16.76 31.48 60.70
C SER A 715 15.80 31.25 59.54
N ILE A 716 14.55 30.87 59.83
CA ILE A 716 13.49 30.66 58.83
C ILE A 716 13.11 32.01 58.19
N LYS A 717 13.01 33.08 58.98
CA LYS A 717 12.78 34.45 58.49
C LYS A 717 13.88 34.93 57.55
N LYS A 718 15.15 34.59 57.83
CA LYS A 718 16.26 34.90 56.92
C LYS A 718 16.11 34.14 55.60
N ALA A 719 15.81 32.84 55.64
CA ALA A 719 15.60 32.03 54.45
C ALA A 719 14.38 32.49 53.62
N ILE A 720 13.30 32.96 54.26
CA ILE A 720 12.16 33.60 53.59
C ILE A 720 12.60 34.87 52.85
N ARG A 721 13.44 35.71 53.46
CA ARG A 721 13.96 36.92 52.78
C ARG A 721 14.81 36.57 51.56
N GLU A 722 15.64 35.53 51.64
CA GLU A 722 16.47 35.06 50.53
C GLU A 722 15.59 34.55 49.36
N LYS A 723 14.56 33.72 49.65
CA LYS A 723 13.61 33.26 48.61
C LYS A 723 12.78 34.40 48.00
N ASN A 724 12.44 35.43 48.79
CA ASN A 724 11.76 36.63 48.27
C ASN A 724 12.63 37.44 47.30
N VAL A 725 13.95 37.48 47.51
CA VAL A 725 14.90 38.07 46.55
C VAL A 725 14.92 37.26 45.26
N GLU A 726 14.95 35.92 45.35
CA GLU A 726 14.91 35.04 44.19
C GLU A 726 13.61 35.20 43.38
N ILE A 727 12.45 35.40 44.03
CA ILE A 727 11.18 35.71 43.34
C ILE A 727 11.30 37.00 42.53
N LYS A 728 11.87 38.07 43.09
CA LYS A 728 12.05 39.34 42.36
C LYS A 728 12.96 39.18 41.13
N GLU A 729 13.99 38.35 41.23
CA GLU A 729 14.84 38.03 40.08
C GLU A 729 14.09 37.25 39.00
N ILE A 730 13.24 36.31 39.39
CA ILE A 730 12.39 35.55 38.45
C ILE A 730 11.36 36.47 37.79
N ASP A 731 10.71 37.37 38.52
CA ASP A 731 9.76 38.35 37.98
C ASP A 731 10.43 39.25 36.93
N ASN A 732 11.66 39.71 37.20
CA ASN A 732 12.44 40.47 36.22
C ASN A 732 12.71 39.65 34.95
N LYS A 733 13.09 38.38 35.08
CA LYS A 733 13.30 37.47 33.95
C LYS A 733 12.01 37.24 33.15
N ILE A 734 10.87 37.08 33.83
CA ILE A 734 9.54 36.95 33.18
C ILE A 734 9.20 38.22 32.39
N ASN A 735 9.45 39.40 32.94
CA ASN A 735 9.19 40.68 32.27
C ASN A 735 10.04 40.85 31.02
N VAL A 736 11.34 40.57 31.10
CA VAL A 736 12.25 40.59 29.93
C VAL A 736 11.75 39.64 28.84
N LYS A 737 11.37 38.41 29.20
CA LYS A 737 10.86 37.42 28.25
C LYS A 737 9.51 37.82 27.64
N SER A 738 8.64 38.48 28.41
CA SER A 738 7.37 39.02 27.94
C SER A 738 7.56 40.12 26.89
N GLU A 739 8.57 40.98 27.07
CA GLU A 739 8.95 41.98 26.06
C GLU A 739 9.53 41.34 24.79
N GLU A 740 10.40 40.35 24.93
CA GLU A 740 10.93 39.57 23.80
C GLU A 740 9.79 38.91 23.00
N PHE A 741 8.78 38.38 23.70
CA PHE A 741 7.59 37.78 23.09
C PHE A 741 6.78 38.81 22.27
N ARG A 742 6.58 40.03 22.81
CA ARG A 742 5.88 41.11 22.09
C ARG A 742 6.64 41.58 20.86
N LYS A 743 7.98 41.66 20.92
CA LYS A 743 8.85 42.06 19.80
C LYS A 743 8.91 41.03 18.67
N CYS A 744 8.47 39.79 18.92
CA CYS A 744 8.33 38.76 17.89
C CYS A 744 6.99 38.85 17.13
N SER A 745 6.19 39.90 17.33
CA SER A 745 4.98 40.27 16.57
C SER A 745 5.29 41.36 15.57
#